data_AF-A0A452I4Z3-F1
#
_entry.id   AF-A0A452I4Z3-F1
#
_cell.length_a   1.000
_cell.length_b   1.000
_cell.length_c   1.000
_cell.angle_alpha   90.00
_cell.angle_beta   90.00
_cell.angle_gamma   90.00
#
_symmetry.space_group_name_H-M   'P 1'
#
loop_
_entity.id
_entity.type
_entity.pdbx_description
1 polymer ?
#
loop_
_entity_poly.entity_id
_entity_poly.type
_entity_poly.pdbx_seq_one_letter_code
_entity_poly.pdbx_strand_id
1 'polypeptide(L)'
;ILEWTAIYNYEAVQDVELSLQVGDTVHILEMYEGKSQTTTFLYEATVEDRGQHETVIPSELPLVQELTSTLREWAVIWHKLYVDNRMTQFRHLQQMTYCLIEWRSQILSGTLPKDELAELKKKVTAKIDYGNRILGLDLVVRDDNGNILDPDETSTIALFKSHEMASKRIDERIQEEKSLQQNLDLRGQPVFNTTHTYSLYVNFKNFVCNIGEDAELFMSLYDPDQSKLISENYLVRWGSNGMPKEIEKLNNLQVIFTDLSSLDVIRPKISLVCQIVRVGHMELKDGKKHTGGLRRPFGVAVMDITDIIHGKVDDEEKQHFIPFQQRQLIMSPLMTSHVIGENEPLTSVFNKVIAAKEVNHKGQGLWVSLKLLPGDLAQVQKDFSHLVDRSTAVARKMGFPEIILPGDVRNDIYITLIQGEFDKGKKKTPKNVEVTMSVHDEDGNLLEKAIHPGAGYEGISEYKSVVYYQVKQPCWYETVKVSIAIEEVSRCHLRFTFRHRSSQESRDKSERAFGVAFVKLMNADGTTLQDGKHNLVIYKGDNKKMEDAKFYLTLPGTKVEEEKDGPPGKNLHHLANFTPTKDSTKDSFQIGTLICSTKLTQNVDLLGLLNWRSNSQHIAHNLKKLMDVEGGEIVKFLQDTLDALFNIMMEMSDNETYDFLVFDALVFIISLIGDIKFQHFNPVLETYIYKHFSTTLAYVKLTRVLNYYVRNADDSSKTDLLFAALKALKYLFRFIVQSRVLFYGKDEDGDEFNNAIRKLFFSFNVLMDRPLEEAVKIKGAALKYLPTIINDVKLVFDPVELRKLETVLKQCRDALLPLLIDQLSGQLDDNSNKPDHEACSQLLSNILEVLDWKDVGPTAVHIQLIMERLLRRINRTVIGMSRQSLHIGSFVACMTAILRQMDDFHYNHYISTFKTRQDIIDFLMETFIMFKDLIGKNVYANDWMVMNMMQSRVFLRAVNQFTTVLNRFFLDQASFELQLWNNYFHLAVAFLTHESLQLENFSQAKRNKINHRVGRDLRRSSSPTPCSKQDPSPDFYPSSPNGPLKD
;
A
#
# COMPACT_ATOMS: atom_id res chain seq x y z
N ILE A 1 -39.58 -14.90 -21.13
CA ILE A 1 -40.07 -13.93 -20.14
C ILE A 1 -39.05 -12.81 -20.09
N LEU A 2 -39.48 -11.55 -20.17
CA LEU A 2 -38.61 -10.39 -20.43
C LEU A 2 -38.92 -9.31 -19.38
N GLU A 3 -37.91 -8.56 -18.96
CA GLU A 3 -38.05 -7.38 -18.12
C GLU A 3 -38.14 -6.14 -19.03
N TRP A 4 -39.16 -5.29 -18.85
CA TRP A 4 -39.50 -4.20 -19.79
C TRP A 4 -39.30 -2.87 -19.08
N THR A 5 -38.73 -1.88 -19.79
CA THR A 5 -38.78 -0.48 -19.35
C THR A 5 -39.75 0.29 -20.24
N ALA A 6 -40.71 0.98 -19.62
CA ALA A 6 -41.64 1.85 -20.33
C ALA A 6 -40.89 3.04 -20.95
N ILE A 7 -40.99 3.21 -22.27
CA ILE A 7 -40.34 4.32 -23.00
C ILE A 7 -41.29 5.50 -23.25
N TYR A 8 -42.55 5.35 -22.88
CA TYR A 8 -43.58 6.39 -22.99
C TYR A 8 -44.57 6.29 -21.82
N ASN A 9 -45.19 7.40 -21.43
CA ASN A 9 -46.25 7.41 -20.43
C ASN A 9 -47.52 6.83 -21.04
N TYR A 10 -48.04 5.76 -20.45
CA TYR A 10 -49.27 5.09 -20.87
C TYR A 10 -50.27 5.13 -19.72
N GLU A 11 -51.38 5.84 -19.92
CA GLU A 11 -52.49 5.85 -18.99
C GLU A 11 -53.49 4.78 -19.42
N ALA A 12 -53.74 3.80 -18.53
CA ALA A 12 -54.72 2.75 -18.77
C ALA A 12 -56.13 3.35 -18.87
N VAL A 13 -56.85 2.94 -19.91
CA VAL A 13 -58.24 3.35 -20.18
C VAL A 13 -59.21 2.25 -19.75
N GLN A 14 -58.73 1.01 -19.55
CA GLN A 14 -59.51 -0.15 -19.13
C GLN A 14 -58.86 -0.88 -17.94
N ASP A 15 -59.65 -1.57 -17.12
CA ASP A 15 -59.14 -2.33 -15.94
C ASP A 15 -58.20 -3.50 -16.30
N VAL A 16 -58.14 -3.88 -17.58
CA VAL A 16 -57.21 -4.90 -18.12
C VAL A 16 -55.88 -4.31 -18.61
N GLU A 17 -55.76 -2.98 -18.63
CA GLU A 17 -54.57 -2.24 -19.04
C GLU A 17 -53.79 -1.78 -17.79
N LEU A 18 -52.45 -1.83 -17.85
CA LEU A 18 -51.59 -1.37 -16.76
C LEU A 18 -51.09 0.04 -17.07
N SER A 19 -51.38 1.02 -16.21
CA SER A 19 -50.80 2.36 -16.34
C SER A 19 -49.30 2.33 -16.08
N LEU A 20 -48.52 2.90 -16.99
CA LEU A 20 -47.05 2.93 -16.95
C LEU A 20 -46.54 4.35 -17.13
N GLN A 21 -45.54 4.76 -16.36
CA GLN A 21 -44.79 6.00 -16.59
C GLN A 21 -43.47 5.71 -17.29
N VAL A 22 -42.96 6.69 -18.05
CA VAL A 22 -41.63 6.62 -18.67
C VAL A 22 -40.59 6.28 -17.61
N GLY A 23 -39.84 5.20 -17.83
CA GLY A 23 -38.81 4.70 -16.92
C GLY A 23 -39.28 3.64 -15.94
N ASP A 24 -40.58 3.31 -15.90
CA ASP A 24 -41.09 2.21 -15.08
C ASP A 24 -40.54 0.88 -15.58
N THR A 25 -39.95 0.10 -14.67
CA THR A 25 -39.49 -1.26 -14.92
C THR A 25 -40.61 -2.22 -14.55
N VAL A 26 -41.14 -2.97 -15.52
CA VAL A 26 -42.24 -3.91 -15.32
C VAL A 26 -41.90 -5.32 -15.76
N HIS A 27 -42.40 -6.27 -14.98
CA HIS A 27 -42.30 -7.69 -15.27
C HIS A 27 -43.62 -8.17 -15.89
N ILE A 28 -43.58 -8.54 -17.17
CA ILE A 28 -44.78 -8.98 -17.91
C ILE A 28 -44.83 -10.51 -17.91
N LEU A 29 -45.81 -11.06 -17.18
CA LEU A 29 -46.03 -12.50 -17.03
C LEU A 29 -46.62 -13.13 -18.31
N GLU A 30 -47.64 -12.50 -18.91
CA GLU A 30 -48.25 -12.91 -20.18
C GLU A 30 -48.74 -11.66 -20.96
N MET A 31 -48.65 -11.68 -22.30
CA MET A 31 -49.24 -10.66 -23.18
C MET A 31 -50.48 -11.24 -23.88
N TYR A 32 -51.65 -10.64 -23.68
CA TYR A 32 -52.82 -10.92 -24.51
C TYR A 32 -52.81 -10.03 -25.77
N GLU A 33 -53.21 -10.60 -26.91
CA GLU A 33 -53.07 -10.04 -28.27
C GLU A 33 -53.54 -8.59 -28.44
N GLY A 34 -52.72 -7.78 -29.13
CA GLY A 34 -53.21 -6.66 -29.94
C GLY A 34 -52.45 -5.34 -29.82
N LYS A 35 -51.40 -5.18 -30.65
CA LYS A 35 -50.80 -3.89 -31.07
C LYS A 35 -50.20 -2.98 -29.98
N SER A 36 -48.92 -3.18 -29.68
CA SER A 36 -47.90 -2.11 -29.77
C SER A 36 -46.50 -2.69 -29.55
N GLN A 37 -45.81 -3.06 -30.64
CA GLN A 37 -44.37 -3.38 -30.61
C GLN A 37 -43.49 -2.12 -30.50
N THR A 38 -44.08 -0.92 -30.33
CA THR A 38 -43.40 0.38 -30.48
C THR A 38 -43.24 1.17 -29.18
N THR A 39 -43.69 0.66 -28.03
CA THR A 39 -43.76 1.43 -26.76
C THR A 39 -42.90 0.91 -25.62
N THR A 40 -41.97 -0.03 -25.87
CA THR A 40 -41.11 -0.62 -24.83
C THR A 40 -39.77 -1.11 -25.39
N PHE A 41 -38.69 -0.90 -24.64
CA PHE A 41 -37.34 -1.39 -24.97
C PHE A 41 -37.10 -2.75 -24.30
N LEU A 42 -36.52 -3.69 -25.04
CA LEU A 42 -36.22 -5.04 -24.58
C LEU A 42 -34.87 -5.10 -23.84
N TYR A 43 -34.83 -5.74 -22.67
CA TYR A 43 -33.62 -6.31 -22.08
C TYR A 43 -33.77 -7.83 -21.96
N GLU A 44 -32.71 -8.57 -22.27
CA GLU A 44 -32.68 -10.03 -22.10
C GLU A 44 -32.64 -10.39 -20.60
N ALA A 45 -33.34 -11.44 -20.19
CA ALA A 45 -33.30 -11.93 -18.82
C ALA A 45 -33.41 -13.46 -18.81
N THR A 46 -32.75 -14.12 -17.87
CA THR A 46 -32.76 -15.58 -17.70
C THR A 46 -33.62 -15.97 -16.50
N VAL A 47 -34.43 -17.03 -16.62
CA VAL A 47 -35.32 -17.51 -15.55
C VAL A 47 -34.79 -18.83 -14.98
N GLU A 48 -34.66 -18.90 -13.65
CA GLU A 48 -34.48 -20.15 -12.91
C GLU A 48 -35.72 -20.47 -12.06
N ASP A 49 -35.94 -21.78 -11.84
CA ASP A 49 -37.13 -22.41 -11.25
C ASP A 49 -38.44 -22.27 -12.05
N ARG A 50 -38.79 -23.31 -12.83
CA ARG A 50 -40.11 -23.43 -13.48
C ARG A 50 -41.14 -23.94 -12.46
N GLY A 51 -41.72 -23.01 -11.70
CA GLY A 51 -42.78 -23.30 -10.71
C GLY A 51 -43.49 -22.01 -10.24
N GLN A 52 -44.27 -22.07 -9.15
CA GLN A 52 -45.02 -20.93 -8.58
C GLN A 52 -44.15 -19.75 -8.06
N HIS A 53 -42.82 -19.84 -8.20
CA HIS A 53 -41.83 -18.85 -7.75
C HIS A 53 -40.79 -18.64 -8.86
N GLU A 54 -41.22 -18.17 -10.03
CA GLU A 54 -40.30 -17.82 -11.12
C GLU A 54 -39.37 -16.69 -10.67
N THR A 55 -38.06 -16.93 -10.71
CA THR A 55 -37.06 -15.93 -10.35
C THR A 55 -36.32 -15.46 -11.61
N VAL A 56 -36.42 -14.17 -11.91
CA VAL A 56 -35.86 -13.57 -13.13
C VAL A 56 -34.55 -12.90 -12.80
N ILE A 57 -33.48 -13.29 -13.49
CA ILE A 57 -32.14 -12.72 -13.37
C ILE A 57 -31.96 -11.73 -14.53
N PRO A 58 -31.86 -10.42 -14.27
CA PRO A 58 -31.63 -9.44 -15.32
C PRO A 58 -30.24 -9.64 -15.96
N SER A 59 -30.09 -9.41 -17.27
CA SER A 59 -28.78 -9.52 -17.98
C SER A 59 -27.76 -8.44 -17.59
N GLU A 60 -28.17 -7.42 -16.83
CA GLU A 60 -27.28 -6.38 -16.33
C GLU A 60 -26.26 -6.93 -15.32
N LEU A 61 -25.06 -6.34 -15.29
CA LEU A 61 -24.04 -6.65 -14.28
C LEU A 61 -24.65 -6.55 -12.86
N PRO A 62 -24.42 -7.53 -11.96
CA PRO A 62 -24.97 -7.51 -10.60
C PRO A 62 -24.70 -6.22 -9.82
N LEU A 63 -23.53 -5.61 -10.04
CA LEU A 63 -23.16 -4.34 -9.42
C LEU A 63 -24.06 -3.18 -9.88
N VAL A 64 -24.51 -3.16 -11.13
CA VAL A 64 -25.41 -2.10 -11.65
C VAL A 64 -26.78 -2.21 -11.00
N GLN A 65 -27.28 -3.43 -10.83
CA GLN A 65 -28.54 -3.70 -10.13
C GLN A 65 -28.43 -3.26 -8.67
N GLU A 66 -27.34 -3.61 -7.99
CA GLU A 66 -27.08 -3.19 -6.62
C GLU A 66 -27.01 -1.67 -6.50
N LEU A 67 -26.22 -1.01 -7.35
CA LEU A 67 -26.07 0.44 -7.35
C LEU A 67 -27.43 1.12 -7.54
N THR A 68 -28.25 0.63 -8.47
CA THR A 68 -29.61 1.13 -8.72
C THR A 68 -30.51 0.94 -7.49
N SER A 69 -30.46 -0.23 -6.84
CA SER A 69 -31.22 -0.48 -5.61
C SER A 69 -30.76 0.42 -4.47
N THR A 70 -29.45 0.63 -4.31
CA THR A 70 -28.86 1.49 -3.28
C THR A 70 -29.31 2.94 -3.49
N LEU A 71 -29.25 3.45 -4.72
CA LEU A 71 -29.71 4.81 -5.03
C LEU A 71 -31.20 5.00 -4.71
N ARG A 72 -32.06 4.01 -5.01
CA ARG A 72 -33.49 4.05 -4.68
C ARG A 72 -33.70 4.08 -3.16
N GLU A 73 -32.98 3.25 -2.41
CA GLU A 73 -33.06 3.22 -0.95
C GLU A 73 -32.54 4.52 -0.31
N TRP A 74 -31.41 5.02 -0.80
CA TRP A 74 -30.84 6.30 -0.38
C TRP A 74 -31.74 7.47 -0.71
N ALA A 75 -32.45 7.47 -1.84
CA ALA A 75 -33.37 8.55 -2.22
C ALA A 75 -34.49 8.72 -1.18
N VAL A 76 -35.06 7.62 -0.67
CA VAL A 76 -36.09 7.68 0.40
C VAL A 76 -35.52 8.32 1.66
N ILE A 77 -34.30 7.94 2.06
CA ILE A 77 -33.63 8.52 3.22
C ILE A 77 -33.25 9.98 2.96
N TRP A 78 -32.84 10.31 1.74
CA TRP A 78 -32.46 11.65 1.31
C TRP A 78 -33.64 12.62 1.42
N HIS A 79 -34.83 12.20 0.96
CA HIS A 79 -36.08 12.95 1.19
C HIS A 79 -36.38 13.13 2.67
N LYS A 80 -36.21 12.08 3.48
CA LYS A 80 -36.43 12.15 4.94
C LYS A 80 -35.45 13.12 5.61
N LEU A 81 -34.18 13.14 5.22
CA LEU A 81 -33.18 14.08 5.75
C LEU A 81 -33.52 15.54 5.44
N TYR A 82 -34.14 15.80 4.28
CA TYR A 82 -34.64 17.13 3.93
C TYR A 82 -35.83 17.53 4.81
N VAL A 83 -36.81 16.64 4.97
CA VAL A 83 -37.99 16.89 5.82
C VAL A 83 -37.62 17.10 7.29
N ASP A 84 -36.65 16.32 7.79
CA ASP A 84 -36.15 16.40 9.17
C ASP A 84 -35.13 17.56 9.37
N ASN A 85 -34.93 18.41 8.35
CA ASN A 85 -34.00 19.55 8.34
C ASN A 85 -32.54 19.21 8.69
N ARG A 86 -32.09 17.98 8.43
CA ARG A 86 -30.69 17.53 8.62
C ARG A 86 -29.85 17.84 7.38
N MET A 87 -29.69 19.15 7.11
CA MET A 87 -29.11 19.65 5.85
C MET A 87 -27.65 19.24 5.59
N THR A 88 -26.85 18.99 6.62
CA THR A 88 -25.47 18.53 6.48
C THR A 88 -25.40 17.10 5.92
N GLN A 89 -26.16 16.19 6.53
CA GLN A 89 -26.31 14.81 6.07
C GLN A 89 -26.98 14.75 4.70
N PHE A 90 -27.97 15.62 4.45
CA PHE A 90 -28.64 15.74 3.14
C PHE A 90 -27.64 16.07 2.02
N ARG A 91 -26.78 17.09 2.20
CA ARG A 91 -25.78 17.49 1.20
C ARG A 91 -24.71 16.43 1.00
N HIS A 92 -24.28 15.78 2.08
CA HIS A 92 -23.30 14.70 2.01
C HIS A 92 -23.86 13.52 1.19
N LEU A 93 -25.09 13.08 1.49
CA LEU A 93 -25.76 12.02 0.74
C LEU A 93 -25.99 12.40 -0.73
N GLN A 94 -26.33 13.66 -1.01
CA GLN A 94 -26.48 14.18 -2.39
C GLN A 94 -25.19 14.01 -3.21
N GLN A 95 -24.04 14.42 -2.64
CA GLN A 95 -22.75 14.29 -3.32
C GLN A 95 -22.42 12.83 -3.63
N MET A 96 -22.64 11.93 -2.66
CA MET A 96 -22.40 10.50 -2.87
C MET A 96 -23.31 9.91 -3.95
N THR A 97 -24.59 10.34 -3.97
CA THR A 97 -25.59 9.92 -4.96
C THR A 97 -25.17 10.30 -6.37
N TYR A 98 -24.68 11.53 -6.58
CA TYR A 98 -24.20 11.97 -7.90
C TYR A 98 -22.98 11.20 -8.38
N CYS A 99 -21.99 10.96 -7.51
CA CYS A 99 -20.83 10.14 -7.87
C CYS A 99 -21.24 8.73 -8.28
N LEU A 100 -22.18 8.10 -7.55
CA LEU A 100 -22.66 6.77 -7.90
C LEU A 100 -23.42 6.74 -9.23
N ILE A 101 -24.23 7.76 -9.54
CA ILE A 101 -24.91 7.88 -10.83
C ILE A 101 -23.89 7.99 -11.98
N GLU A 102 -22.85 8.79 -11.80
CA GLU A 102 -21.78 8.94 -12.79
C GLU A 102 -21.03 7.60 -13.01
N TRP A 103 -20.62 6.93 -11.93
CA TRP A 103 -19.96 5.64 -12.03
C TRP A 103 -20.86 4.55 -12.63
N ARG A 104 -22.18 4.58 -12.36
CA ARG A 104 -23.15 3.72 -13.04
C ARG A 104 -23.12 3.93 -14.56
N SER A 105 -23.07 5.18 -15.00
CA SER A 105 -22.97 5.54 -16.42
C SER A 105 -21.68 5.02 -17.05
N GLN A 106 -20.54 5.17 -16.36
CA GLN A 106 -19.24 4.68 -16.83
C GLN A 106 -19.18 3.14 -16.91
N ILE A 107 -19.81 2.42 -15.97
CA ILE A 107 -19.89 0.96 -16.04
C ILE A 107 -20.74 0.51 -17.24
N LEU A 108 -21.86 1.20 -17.49
CA LEU A 108 -22.79 0.88 -18.57
C LEU A 108 -22.27 1.29 -19.96
N SER A 109 -21.32 2.22 -20.06
CA SER A 109 -20.76 2.62 -21.36
C SER A 109 -19.99 1.51 -22.05
N GLY A 110 -19.49 0.51 -21.30
CA GLY A 110 -18.73 -0.62 -21.82
C GLY A 110 -17.38 -0.25 -22.46
N THR A 111 -16.93 0.99 -22.29
CA THR A 111 -15.69 1.52 -22.90
C THR A 111 -14.44 1.32 -22.05
N LEU A 112 -14.60 0.83 -20.81
CA LEU A 112 -13.50 0.69 -19.86
C LEU A 112 -12.72 -0.62 -20.09
N PRO A 113 -11.37 -0.57 -20.11
CA PRO A 113 -10.53 -1.75 -20.01
C PRO A 113 -10.87 -2.59 -18.77
N LYS A 114 -10.57 -3.90 -18.81
CA LYS A 114 -10.85 -4.83 -17.69
C LYS A 114 -10.26 -4.38 -16.36
N ASP A 115 -9.05 -3.82 -16.37
CA ASP A 115 -8.34 -3.37 -15.17
C ASP A 115 -8.99 -2.10 -14.58
N GLU A 116 -9.31 -1.11 -15.42
CA GLU A 116 -10.02 0.11 -14.99
C GLU A 116 -11.44 -0.21 -14.49
N LEU A 117 -12.14 -1.14 -15.13
CA LEU A 117 -13.44 -1.61 -14.67
C LEU A 117 -13.33 -2.29 -13.30
N ALA A 118 -12.29 -3.09 -13.06
CA ALA A 118 -12.07 -3.75 -11.76
C ALA A 118 -11.79 -2.73 -10.64
N GLU A 119 -11.00 -1.68 -10.92
CA GLU A 119 -10.75 -0.60 -9.97
C GLU A 119 -12.02 0.23 -9.70
N LEU A 120 -12.78 0.56 -10.74
CA LEU A 120 -14.04 1.28 -10.62
C LEU A 120 -15.07 0.49 -9.81
N LYS A 121 -15.18 -0.82 -10.03
CA LYS A 121 -16.01 -1.72 -9.23
C LYS A 121 -15.68 -1.62 -7.74
N LYS A 122 -14.38 -1.66 -7.38
CA LYS A 122 -13.92 -1.50 -5.98
C LYS A 122 -14.24 -0.12 -5.40
N LYS A 123 -14.13 0.95 -6.20
CA LYS A 123 -14.49 2.32 -5.78
C LYS A 123 -15.98 2.46 -5.49
N VAL A 124 -16.83 1.95 -6.39
CA VAL A 124 -18.30 1.96 -6.25
C VAL A 124 -18.72 1.23 -4.97
N THR A 125 -18.27 0.00 -4.79
CA THR A 125 -18.65 -0.83 -3.64
C THR A 125 -18.23 -0.22 -2.32
N ALA A 126 -16.98 0.25 -2.22
CA ALA A 126 -16.48 0.93 -1.03
C ALA A 126 -17.27 2.21 -0.67
N LYS A 127 -17.80 2.93 -1.67
CA LYS A 127 -18.63 4.12 -1.45
C LYS A 127 -20.04 3.77 -1.01
N ILE A 128 -20.62 2.71 -1.57
CA ILE A 128 -21.91 2.14 -1.14
C ILE A 128 -21.83 1.69 0.31
N ASP A 129 -20.83 0.88 0.66
CA ASP A 129 -20.70 0.29 2.00
C ASP A 129 -20.49 1.38 3.06
N TYR A 130 -19.66 2.39 2.75
CA TYR A 130 -19.50 3.59 3.57
C TYR A 130 -20.83 4.34 3.76
N GLY A 131 -21.55 4.59 2.68
CA GLY A 131 -22.85 5.26 2.70
C GLY A 131 -23.90 4.51 3.52
N ASN A 132 -23.95 3.19 3.38
CA ASN A 132 -24.85 2.36 4.17
C ASN A 132 -24.55 2.48 5.67
N ARG A 133 -23.27 2.44 6.07
CA ARG A 133 -22.88 2.59 7.48
C ARG A 133 -23.30 3.94 8.08
N ILE A 134 -23.09 5.05 7.37
CA ILE A 134 -23.47 6.39 7.89
C ILE A 134 -24.98 6.60 7.92
N LEU A 135 -25.73 5.89 7.07
CA LEU A 135 -27.19 5.93 7.03
C LEU A 135 -27.85 4.92 7.99
N GLY A 136 -27.05 4.09 8.68
CA GLY A 136 -27.55 3.04 9.57
C GLY A 136 -28.22 1.88 8.84
N LEU A 137 -27.81 1.63 7.60
CA LEU A 137 -28.24 0.49 6.78
C LEU A 137 -27.34 -0.73 7.01
N ASP A 138 -27.77 -1.88 6.50
CA ASP A 138 -27.08 -3.16 6.70
C ASP A 138 -25.66 -3.15 6.07
N LEU A 139 -24.69 -3.70 6.79
CA LEU A 139 -23.33 -3.88 6.31
C LEU A 139 -23.28 -5.05 5.31
N VAL A 140 -22.91 -4.74 4.07
CA VAL A 140 -22.70 -5.72 3.01
C VAL A 140 -21.23 -6.14 2.99
N VAL A 141 -20.99 -7.43 2.85
CA VAL A 141 -19.64 -8.01 2.85
C VAL A 141 -19.36 -8.63 1.50
N ARG A 142 -18.12 -8.45 1.02
CA ARG A 142 -17.74 -8.69 -0.37
C ARG A 142 -16.48 -9.54 -0.49
N ASP A 143 -16.34 -10.23 -1.63
CA ASP A 143 -15.13 -10.95 -2.03
C ASP A 143 -14.05 -9.98 -2.59
N ASP A 144 -12.88 -10.52 -2.95
CA ASP A 144 -11.75 -9.75 -3.51
C ASP A 144 -12.09 -9.09 -4.86
N ASN A 145 -13.12 -9.57 -5.55
CA ASN A 145 -13.61 -9.06 -6.83
C ASN A 145 -14.72 -8.01 -6.67
N GLY A 146 -15.14 -7.73 -5.42
CA GLY A 146 -16.19 -6.77 -5.10
C GLY A 146 -17.62 -7.32 -5.20
N ASN A 147 -17.80 -8.63 -5.41
CA ASN A 147 -19.11 -9.26 -5.41
C ASN A 147 -19.60 -9.47 -3.98
N ILE A 148 -20.91 -9.42 -3.76
CA ILE A 148 -21.51 -9.70 -2.45
C ILE A 148 -21.27 -11.18 -2.11
N LEU A 149 -20.78 -11.46 -0.91
CA LEU A 149 -20.62 -12.83 -0.43
C LEU A 149 -21.98 -13.50 -0.28
N ASP A 150 -22.13 -14.67 -0.89
CA ASP A 150 -23.28 -15.53 -0.67
C ASP A 150 -23.11 -16.27 0.67
N PRO A 151 -23.98 -16.06 1.68
CA PRO A 151 -23.90 -16.77 2.95
C PRO A 151 -24.09 -18.29 2.82
N ASP A 152 -24.77 -18.77 1.78
CA ASP A 152 -25.02 -20.20 1.58
C ASP A 152 -23.81 -20.91 0.98
N GLU A 153 -22.97 -20.19 0.21
CA GLU A 153 -21.70 -20.70 -0.31
C GLU A 153 -20.48 -20.38 0.56
N THR A 154 -20.57 -19.35 1.39
CA THR A 154 -19.46 -18.87 2.25
C THR A 154 -19.50 -19.58 3.60
N SER A 155 -18.33 -19.98 4.13
CA SER A 155 -18.26 -20.58 5.46
C SER A 155 -18.65 -19.60 6.57
N THR A 156 -19.21 -20.12 7.67
CA THR A 156 -19.62 -19.29 8.81
C THR A 156 -18.45 -18.47 9.37
N ILE A 157 -17.26 -19.07 9.38
CA ILE A 157 -16.03 -18.43 9.86
C ILE A 157 -15.56 -17.36 8.88
N ALA A 158 -15.51 -17.66 7.58
CA ALA A 158 -15.10 -16.70 6.56
C ALA A 158 -16.05 -15.50 6.52
N LEU A 159 -17.35 -15.72 6.64
CA LEU A 159 -18.35 -14.67 6.72
C LEU A 159 -18.15 -13.78 7.95
N PHE A 160 -17.94 -14.37 9.13
CA PHE A 160 -17.64 -13.63 10.36
C PHE A 160 -16.37 -12.78 10.23
N LYS A 161 -15.25 -13.36 9.76
CA LYS A 161 -13.99 -12.64 9.53
C LYS A 161 -14.17 -11.49 8.54
N SER A 162 -14.94 -11.71 7.48
CA SER A 162 -15.17 -10.71 6.44
C SER A 162 -16.02 -9.54 6.96
N HIS A 163 -17.02 -9.82 7.81
CA HIS A 163 -17.76 -8.78 8.55
C HIS A 163 -16.86 -7.99 9.50
N GLU A 164 -16.00 -8.68 10.26
CA GLU A 164 -15.06 -8.03 11.19
C GLU A 164 -14.11 -7.09 10.45
N MET A 165 -13.49 -7.57 9.36
CA MET A 165 -12.59 -6.77 8.53
C MET A 165 -13.31 -5.59 7.86
N ALA A 166 -14.51 -5.80 7.32
CA ALA A 166 -15.30 -4.75 6.69
C ALA A 166 -15.70 -3.66 7.70
N SER A 167 -16.16 -4.05 8.90
CA SER A 167 -16.52 -3.11 9.96
C SER A 167 -15.32 -2.29 10.40
N LYS A 168 -14.16 -2.91 10.68
CA LYS A 168 -12.93 -2.20 11.07
C LYS A 168 -12.52 -1.19 10.00
N ARG A 169 -12.48 -1.60 8.73
CA ARG A 169 -12.10 -0.73 7.60
C ARG A 169 -13.02 0.48 7.46
N ILE A 170 -14.33 0.30 7.61
CA ILE A 170 -15.29 1.40 7.49
C ILE A 170 -15.24 2.29 8.74
N ASP A 171 -15.08 1.73 9.93
CA ASP A 171 -14.97 2.51 11.17
C ASP A 171 -13.68 3.34 11.20
N GLU A 172 -12.56 2.80 10.72
CA GLU A 172 -11.31 3.55 10.47
C GLU A 172 -11.57 4.70 9.50
N ARG A 173 -12.25 4.47 8.37
CA ARG A 173 -12.60 5.51 7.41
C ARG A 173 -13.56 6.57 7.96
N ILE A 174 -14.52 6.17 8.80
CA ILE A 174 -15.43 7.10 9.49
C ILE A 174 -14.65 7.90 10.54
N GLN A 175 -13.70 7.29 11.23
CA GLN A 175 -12.86 7.98 12.22
C GLN A 175 -11.88 8.94 11.53
N GLU A 176 -11.32 8.55 10.40
CA GLU A 176 -10.61 9.43 9.48
C GLU A 176 -11.52 10.58 9.07
N GLU A 177 -12.74 10.33 8.57
CA GLU A 177 -13.64 11.41 8.16
C GLU A 177 -14.12 12.27 9.33
N LYS A 178 -14.36 11.70 10.52
CA LYS A 178 -14.73 12.44 11.73
C LYS A 178 -13.57 13.24 12.28
N SER A 179 -12.34 12.76 12.16
CA SER A 179 -11.15 13.56 12.48
C SER A 179 -10.97 14.66 11.43
N LEU A 180 -11.24 14.41 10.16
CA LEU A 180 -11.31 15.42 9.10
C LEU A 180 -12.45 16.43 9.34
N GLN A 181 -13.58 16.00 9.93
CA GLN A 181 -14.76 16.82 10.22
C GLN A 181 -14.71 17.55 11.57
N GLN A 182 -14.11 17.02 12.63
CA GLN A 182 -13.85 17.79 13.86
C GLN A 182 -12.75 18.84 13.63
N ASN A 183 -11.95 18.65 12.58
CA ASN A 183 -11.11 19.68 11.99
C ASN A 183 -11.87 20.56 10.95
N LEU A 184 -13.22 20.60 10.93
CA LEU A 184 -14.00 21.49 10.03
C LEU A 184 -13.93 22.97 10.39
N ASP A 185 -13.50 23.34 11.59
CA ASP A 185 -13.09 24.73 11.87
C ASP A 185 -11.71 25.05 11.26
N LEU A 186 -11.06 24.05 10.67
CA LEU A 186 -9.78 24.11 9.97
C LEU A 186 -9.95 23.62 8.53
N ARG A 187 -11.07 23.99 7.89
CA ARG A 187 -11.53 23.48 6.60
C ARG A 187 -10.54 23.73 5.47
N GLY A 188 -9.74 22.71 5.31
CA GLY A 188 -9.12 22.22 4.12
C GLY A 188 -8.31 21.02 4.63
N GLN A 189 -8.63 19.81 4.22
CA GLN A 189 -7.89 19.18 3.13
C GLN A 189 -8.55 17.91 2.58
N PRO A 190 -8.28 17.57 1.31
CA PRO A 190 -9.05 16.73 0.40
C PRO A 190 -8.50 15.30 0.24
N VAL A 191 -9.31 14.37 -0.27
CA VAL A 191 -9.04 13.33 -1.30
C VAL A 191 -7.74 12.45 -1.27
N PHE A 192 -6.90 12.45 -0.23
CA PHE A 192 -5.52 11.92 -0.31
C PHE A 192 -5.23 10.43 0.00
N ASN A 193 -6.23 9.54 0.12
CA ASN A 193 -5.98 8.15 0.56
C ASN A 193 -5.82 7.09 -0.56
N THR A 194 -5.76 7.45 -1.85
CA THR A 194 -5.58 6.46 -2.95
C THR A 194 -4.35 6.67 -3.84
N THR A 195 -3.67 7.81 -3.71
CA THR A 195 -2.50 8.14 -4.55
C THR A 195 -1.26 8.21 -3.67
N HIS A 196 -0.21 7.47 -4.01
CA HIS A 196 1.05 7.43 -3.23
C HIS A 196 2.11 8.42 -3.74
N THR A 197 1.82 9.12 -4.85
CA THR A 197 2.70 10.06 -5.51
C THR A 197 1.96 11.38 -5.79
N TYR A 198 2.66 12.48 -5.55
CA TYR A 198 2.13 13.83 -5.68
C TYR A 198 3.13 14.70 -6.44
N SER A 199 2.60 15.72 -7.09
CA SER A 199 3.38 16.73 -7.78
C SER A 199 2.86 18.13 -7.43
N LEU A 200 3.75 19.08 -7.15
CA LEU A 200 3.38 20.49 -6.95
C LEU A 200 3.71 21.29 -8.21
N TYR A 201 2.67 21.79 -8.88
CA TYR A 201 2.79 22.73 -9.97
C TYR A 201 2.99 24.15 -9.45
N VAL A 202 3.97 24.86 -10.00
CA VAL A 202 4.28 26.25 -9.68
C VAL A 202 4.43 27.05 -10.96
N ASN A 203 3.65 28.12 -11.08
CA ASN A 203 3.73 29.06 -12.18
C ASN A 203 4.24 30.40 -11.68
N PHE A 204 5.44 30.76 -12.11
CA PHE A 204 6.07 32.02 -11.75
C PHE A 204 5.57 33.14 -12.66
N LYS A 205 4.90 34.14 -12.08
CA LYS A 205 4.25 35.22 -12.82
C LYS A 205 5.16 36.42 -12.99
N ASN A 206 5.78 36.90 -11.91
CA ASN A 206 6.57 38.12 -11.96
C ASN A 206 7.55 38.24 -10.78
N PHE A 207 8.60 39.05 -10.96
CA PHE A 207 9.53 39.44 -9.92
C PHE A 207 9.67 40.96 -9.85
N VAL A 208 9.32 41.52 -8.70
CA VAL A 208 9.31 42.96 -8.44
C VAL A 208 10.42 43.26 -7.46
N CYS A 209 11.60 43.61 -7.97
CA CYS A 209 12.72 44.03 -7.13
C CYS A 209 13.68 44.96 -7.87
N ASN A 210 14.15 46.01 -7.21
CA ASN A 210 15.14 46.93 -7.78
C ASN A 210 16.56 46.44 -7.47
N ILE A 211 17.07 45.52 -8.30
CA ILE A 211 18.43 44.97 -8.17
C ILE A 211 19.47 45.86 -8.87
N GLY A 212 19.12 46.44 -10.02
CA GLY A 212 20.03 47.23 -10.86
C GLY A 212 21.10 46.42 -11.60
N GLU A 213 21.12 45.10 -11.43
CA GLU A 213 22.01 44.13 -12.07
C GLU A 213 21.18 42.89 -12.46
N ASP A 214 21.77 41.99 -13.25
CA ASP A 214 21.12 40.71 -13.57
C ASP A 214 21.01 39.84 -12.30
N ALA A 215 20.05 38.92 -12.26
CA ALA A 215 19.84 38.04 -11.11
C ALA A 215 19.50 36.60 -11.52
N GLU A 216 19.81 35.68 -10.61
CA GLU A 216 19.43 34.28 -10.65
C GLU A 216 18.51 34.00 -9.46
N LEU A 217 17.33 33.45 -9.76
CA LEU A 217 16.30 33.08 -8.79
C LEU A 217 16.28 31.55 -8.68
N PHE A 218 16.57 31.00 -7.51
CA PHE A 218 16.55 29.55 -7.26
C PHE A 218 15.37 29.21 -6.36
N MET A 219 14.34 28.58 -6.91
CA MET A 219 13.15 28.15 -6.18
C MET A 219 13.21 26.66 -5.82
N SER A 220 12.89 26.30 -4.59
CA SER A 220 12.94 24.91 -4.12
C SER A 220 11.99 24.67 -2.95
N LEU A 221 11.60 23.41 -2.75
CA LEU A 221 10.86 22.97 -1.56
C LEU A 221 11.81 22.77 -0.38
N TYR A 222 11.44 23.27 0.79
CA TYR A 222 12.25 23.25 1.99
C TYR A 222 11.45 22.77 3.20
N ASP A 223 12.08 21.91 4.00
CA ASP A 223 11.62 21.49 5.32
C ASP A 223 12.30 22.36 6.39
N PRO A 224 11.55 23.26 7.06
CA PRO A 224 12.11 24.11 8.11
C PRO A 224 12.52 23.35 9.38
N ASP A 225 11.83 22.25 9.71
CA ASP A 225 12.05 21.52 10.95
C ASP A 225 13.32 20.67 10.86
N GLN A 226 13.54 20.03 9.71
CA GLN A 226 14.76 19.27 9.43
C GLN A 226 15.90 20.15 8.90
N SER A 227 15.61 21.41 8.60
CA SER A 227 16.50 22.35 7.94
C SER A 227 17.14 21.82 6.65
N LYS A 228 16.34 21.19 5.79
CA LYS A 228 16.79 20.51 4.55
C LYS A 228 15.93 20.87 3.35
N LEU A 229 16.58 20.94 2.19
CA LEU A 229 15.89 21.04 0.90
C LEU A 229 15.30 19.68 0.53
N ILE A 230 14.05 19.68 0.06
CA ILE A 230 13.29 18.49 -0.35
C ILE A 230 13.46 18.25 -1.86
N SER A 231 13.53 19.31 -2.66
CA SER A 231 13.60 19.25 -4.13
C SER A 231 14.87 19.88 -4.67
N GLU A 232 15.20 19.56 -5.93
CA GLU A 232 16.20 20.34 -6.66
C GLU A 232 15.70 21.77 -6.92
N ASN A 233 16.63 22.66 -7.27
CA ASN A 233 16.31 24.05 -7.55
C ASN A 233 15.64 24.18 -8.93
N TYR A 234 14.65 25.06 -9.05
CA TYR A 234 14.21 25.63 -10.32
C TYR A 234 14.89 26.98 -10.50
N LEU A 235 15.67 27.13 -11.57
CA LEU A 235 16.41 28.36 -11.87
C LEU A 235 15.54 29.29 -12.72
N VAL A 236 15.55 30.60 -12.45
CA VAL A 236 15.04 31.62 -13.38
C VAL A 236 16.06 32.75 -13.47
N ARG A 237 16.54 33.07 -14.68
CA ARG A 237 17.46 34.19 -14.92
C ARG A 237 16.68 35.47 -15.23
N TRP A 238 16.87 36.47 -14.39
CA TRP A 238 16.23 37.78 -14.50
C TRP A 238 17.24 38.83 -14.98
N GLY A 239 16.83 39.63 -15.96
CA GLY A 239 17.64 40.71 -16.51
C GLY A 239 17.57 41.98 -15.68
N SER A 240 18.63 42.77 -15.75
CA SER A 240 18.71 44.14 -15.20
C SER A 240 17.63 45.09 -15.74
N ASN A 241 17.03 44.78 -16.89
CA ASN A 241 15.90 45.50 -17.47
C ASN A 241 14.53 45.16 -16.83
N GLY A 242 14.50 44.27 -15.83
CA GLY A 242 13.26 43.88 -15.15
C GLY A 242 12.46 42.81 -15.88
N MET A 243 13.05 42.10 -16.86
CA MET A 243 12.40 41.02 -17.62
C MET A 243 13.24 39.74 -17.54
N PRO A 244 12.65 38.54 -17.75
CA PRO A 244 13.43 37.31 -17.93
C PRO A 244 14.47 37.47 -19.04
N LYS A 245 15.68 36.91 -18.85
CA LYS A 245 16.73 36.95 -19.88
C LYS A 245 16.35 36.20 -21.15
N GLU A 246 15.55 35.15 -21.03
CA GLU A 246 15.08 34.32 -22.14
C GLU A 246 13.65 34.74 -22.48
N ILE A 247 13.53 35.64 -23.47
CA ILE A 247 12.24 36.19 -23.93
C ILE A 247 11.32 35.08 -24.47
N GLU A 248 11.88 33.98 -24.97
CA GLU A 248 11.12 32.80 -25.42
C GLU A 248 10.36 32.10 -24.28
N LYS A 249 10.80 32.29 -23.03
CA LYS A 249 10.14 31.76 -21.82
C LYS A 249 9.16 32.77 -21.20
N LEU A 250 8.96 33.93 -21.82
CA LEU A 250 7.96 34.90 -21.37
C LEU A 250 6.56 34.25 -21.50
N ASN A 251 5.87 34.08 -20.36
CA ASN A 251 4.61 33.34 -20.18
C ASN A 251 4.73 31.81 -19.98
N ASN A 252 5.93 31.23 -20.02
CA ASN A 252 6.16 29.80 -19.76
C ASN A 252 7.23 29.57 -18.67
N LEU A 253 7.10 30.29 -17.55
CA LEU A 253 7.92 30.09 -16.35
C LEU A 253 7.22 29.14 -15.39
N GLN A 254 7.08 27.88 -15.81
CA GLN A 254 6.33 26.86 -15.10
C GLN A 254 7.26 25.72 -14.68
N VAL A 255 7.12 25.25 -13.46
CA VAL A 255 7.84 24.08 -12.94
C VAL A 255 6.88 23.14 -12.24
N ILE A 256 7.11 21.85 -12.42
CA ILE A 256 6.48 20.80 -11.62
C ILE A 256 7.52 20.18 -10.69
N PHE A 257 7.26 20.25 -9.38
CA PHE A 257 8.02 19.52 -8.38
C PHE A 257 7.43 18.12 -8.25
N THR A 258 8.16 17.08 -8.65
CA THR A 258 7.65 15.70 -8.77
C THR A 258 8.20 14.77 -7.69
N ASP A 259 7.70 13.52 -7.68
CA ASP A 259 8.15 12.43 -6.80
C ASP A 259 7.89 12.69 -5.30
N LEU A 260 6.92 13.56 -4.97
CA LEU A 260 6.53 13.82 -3.59
C LEU A 260 5.70 12.64 -3.06
N SER A 261 6.09 12.09 -1.92
CA SER A 261 5.41 10.96 -1.29
C SER A 261 4.32 11.41 -0.32
N SER A 262 3.46 10.49 0.13
CA SER A 262 2.51 10.76 1.21
C SER A 262 3.20 11.27 2.47
N LEU A 263 4.39 10.76 2.79
CA LEU A 263 5.22 11.24 3.89
C LEU A 263 5.68 12.69 3.74
N ASP A 264 5.85 13.16 2.50
CA ASP A 264 6.22 14.55 2.23
C ASP A 264 5.00 15.46 2.35
N VAL A 265 3.82 15.01 1.92
CA VAL A 265 2.58 15.78 2.00
C VAL A 265 2.12 15.98 3.44
N ILE A 266 2.24 14.97 4.31
CA ILE A 266 1.81 15.04 5.72
C ILE A 266 2.80 15.77 6.65
N ARG A 267 3.87 16.37 6.11
CA ARG A 267 4.85 17.07 6.94
C ARG A 267 4.17 18.22 7.68
N PRO A 268 4.55 18.46 8.95
CA PRO A 268 3.95 19.52 9.75
C PRO A 268 4.16 20.91 9.14
N LYS A 269 5.28 21.11 8.44
CA LYS A 269 5.60 22.37 7.77
C LYS A 269 6.42 22.17 6.50
N ILE A 270 6.01 22.84 5.43
CA ILE A 270 6.75 22.88 4.16
C ILE A 270 6.74 24.31 3.62
N SER A 271 7.88 24.79 3.15
CA SER A 271 8.02 26.13 2.62
C SER A 271 8.58 26.13 1.20
N LEU A 272 8.04 27.00 0.35
CA LEU A 272 8.68 27.37 -0.91
C LEU A 272 9.70 28.46 -0.61
N VAL A 273 10.98 28.18 -0.87
CA VAL A 273 12.07 29.15 -0.70
C VAL A 273 12.59 29.58 -2.07
N CYS A 274 12.85 30.87 -2.23
CA CYS A 274 13.51 31.44 -3.39
C CYS A 274 14.78 32.16 -2.94
N GLN A 275 15.94 31.68 -3.39
CA GLN A 275 17.23 32.33 -3.17
C GLN A 275 17.54 33.26 -4.33
N ILE A 276 17.95 34.49 -4.04
CA ILE A 276 18.20 35.52 -5.05
C ILE A 276 19.68 35.86 -5.04
N VAL A 277 20.33 35.59 -6.17
CA VAL A 277 21.75 35.84 -6.40
C VAL A 277 21.88 36.90 -7.48
N ARG A 278 22.48 38.04 -7.16
CA ARG A 278 22.78 39.08 -8.15
C ARG A 278 24.07 38.78 -8.90
N VAL A 279 24.13 39.11 -10.18
CA VAL A 279 25.27 38.87 -11.07
C VAL A 279 25.74 40.20 -11.64
N GLY A 280 26.93 40.65 -11.22
CA GLY A 280 27.41 41.98 -11.59
C GLY A 280 28.79 42.33 -11.04
N HIS A 281 28.99 43.55 -10.56
CA HIS A 281 30.30 44.08 -10.17
C HIS A 281 30.63 43.91 -8.68
N MET A 282 31.89 43.63 -8.31
CA MET A 282 32.26 43.44 -6.89
C MET A 282 31.92 44.65 -5.98
N GLU A 283 32.16 45.88 -6.45
CA GLU A 283 31.87 47.14 -5.73
C GLU A 283 31.09 48.09 -6.66
N LEU A 284 30.11 48.81 -6.11
CA LEU A 284 29.21 49.75 -6.82
C LEU A 284 29.76 51.19 -6.91
N LYS A 285 31.09 51.37 -6.88
CA LYS A 285 31.70 52.71 -6.92
C LYS A 285 31.96 53.16 -8.37
N ASP A 286 31.69 54.42 -8.68
CA ASP A 286 32.01 54.98 -9.99
C ASP A 286 33.50 55.32 -10.14
N GLY A 287 34.08 55.02 -11.31
CA GLY A 287 35.35 55.62 -11.75
C GLY A 287 36.44 54.71 -12.34
N LYS A 288 36.30 53.38 -12.40
CA LYS A 288 37.22 52.44 -13.10
C LYS A 288 36.47 51.25 -13.71
N LYS A 289 37.09 50.50 -14.64
CA LYS A 289 36.55 49.21 -15.11
C LYS A 289 36.58 48.19 -13.95
N HIS A 290 35.40 47.85 -13.44
CA HIS A 290 35.22 46.89 -12.34
C HIS A 290 35.06 45.47 -12.88
N THR A 291 35.53 44.48 -12.11
CA THR A 291 35.31 43.07 -12.40
C THR A 291 33.81 42.78 -12.44
N GLY A 292 33.29 42.34 -13.58
CA GLY A 292 31.87 41.99 -13.78
C GLY A 292 31.62 40.48 -13.80
N GLY A 293 30.34 40.08 -13.84
CA GLY A 293 29.91 38.69 -13.93
C GLY A 293 30.04 37.89 -12.63
N LEU A 294 30.19 38.57 -11.49
CA LEU A 294 30.36 37.93 -10.18
C LEU A 294 28.99 37.67 -9.52
N ARG A 295 28.75 36.41 -9.17
CA ARG A 295 27.59 35.95 -8.41
C ARG A 295 27.73 36.36 -6.95
N ARG A 296 26.79 37.14 -6.41
CA ARG A 296 26.79 37.65 -5.04
C ARG A 296 25.41 37.42 -4.41
N PRO A 297 25.34 37.08 -3.12
CA PRO A 297 24.05 36.86 -2.47
C PRO A 297 23.31 38.21 -2.35
N PHE A 298 22.01 38.21 -2.62
CA PHE A 298 21.20 39.43 -2.59
C PHE A 298 20.10 39.37 -1.53
N GLY A 299 19.34 38.28 -1.49
CA GLY A 299 18.33 38.05 -0.45
C GLY A 299 17.53 36.77 -0.69
N VAL A 300 16.45 36.62 0.08
CA VAL A 300 15.59 35.44 0.04
C VAL A 300 14.13 35.85 0.07
N ALA A 301 13.27 35.01 -0.49
CA ALA A 301 11.82 35.08 -0.35
C ALA A 301 11.33 33.70 0.10
N VAL A 302 10.41 33.67 1.07
CA VAL A 302 9.92 32.42 1.67
C VAL A 302 8.42 32.48 1.84
N MET A 303 7.73 31.41 1.47
CA MET A 303 6.31 31.24 1.71
C MET A 303 6.05 29.90 2.37
N ASP A 304 5.25 29.92 3.42
CA ASP A 304 4.66 28.70 3.97
C ASP A 304 3.59 28.21 2.99
N ILE A 305 3.82 27.03 2.42
CA ILE A 305 2.91 26.40 1.46
C ILE A 305 2.27 25.16 2.04
N THR A 306 2.40 24.95 3.36
CA THR A 306 1.86 23.79 4.06
C THR A 306 0.40 23.64 3.71
N ASP A 307 -0.42 24.68 3.91
CA ASP A 307 -1.84 24.62 3.59
C ASP A 307 -2.13 24.27 2.12
N ILE A 308 -1.29 24.68 1.16
CA ILE A 308 -1.50 24.35 -0.26
C ILE A 308 -1.14 22.90 -0.57
N ILE A 309 0.06 22.44 -0.15
CA ILE A 309 0.53 21.06 -0.39
C ILE A 309 -0.42 20.05 0.21
N HIS A 310 -0.89 20.41 1.37
CA HIS A 310 -1.63 19.52 2.21
C HIS A 310 -3.06 19.50 1.60
N GLY A 311 -3.46 20.51 0.76
CA GLY A 311 -4.69 20.65 -0.07
C GLY A 311 -5.81 21.58 0.45
N LYS A 312 -5.52 22.52 1.36
CA LYS A 312 -6.51 23.37 2.06
C LYS A 312 -7.08 24.45 1.16
N VAL A 313 -6.29 24.84 0.18
CA VAL A 313 -6.52 25.95 -0.72
C VAL A 313 -6.49 25.36 -2.12
N ASP A 314 -7.64 25.34 -2.79
CA ASP A 314 -7.80 24.82 -4.16
C ASP A 314 -8.33 25.95 -5.04
N ASP A 315 -7.44 26.88 -5.38
CA ASP A 315 -7.74 28.01 -6.27
C ASP A 315 -6.54 28.22 -7.20
N GLU A 316 -6.68 27.73 -8.43
CA GLU A 316 -5.62 27.72 -9.45
C GLU A 316 -5.21 29.11 -9.92
N GLU A 317 -6.14 30.07 -9.85
CA GLU A 317 -5.93 31.44 -10.32
C GLU A 317 -5.38 32.35 -9.23
N LYS A 318 -5.39 31.90 -7.97
CA LYS A 318 -4.91 32.68 -6.84
C LYS A 318 -3.41 32.97 -6.96
N GLN A 319 -3.10 34.25 -7.15
CA GLN A 319 -1.73 34.73 -7.15
C GLN A 319 -1.27 35.01 -5.72
N HIS A 320 -0.13 34.43 -5.37
CA HIS A 320 0.52 34.63 -4.08
C HIS A 320 1.71 35.57 -4.23
N PHE A 321 1.72 36.65 -3.45
CA PHE A 321 2.87 37.53 -3.32
C PHE A 321 3.77 37.03 -2.19
N ILE A 322 4.99 36.62 -2.54
CA ILE A 322 5.99 36.19 -1.57
C ILE A 322 6.92 37.38 -1.30
N PRO A 323 6.91 37.95 -0.08
CA PRO A 323 7.66 39.14 0.24
C PRO A 323 9.16 38.87 0.19
N PHE A 324 9.89 39.79 -0.42
CA PHE A 324 11.35 39.73 -0.48
C PHE A 324 11.95 40.36 0.78
N GLN A 325 12.82 39.61 1.46
CA GLN A 325 13.69 40.18 2.48
C GLN A 325 15.06 40.44 1.86
N GLN A 326 15.36 41.71 1.63
CA GLN A 326 16.72 42.12 1.34
C GLN A 326 17.59 41.85 2.57
N ARG A 327 18.84 41.42 2.35
CA ARG A 327 19.85 41.36 3.40
C ARG A 327 20.15 42.78 3.88
N GLN A 328 19.39 43.28 4.85
CA GLN A 328 19.41 44.69 5.23
C GLN A 328 20.56 45.01 6.19
N LEU A 329 21.32 46.06 5.85
CA LEU A 329 22.13 46.88 6.72
C LEU A 329 21.39 47.17 8.04
N ILE A 330 21.84 46.61 9.16
CA ILE A 330 21.44 47.14 10.47
C ILE A 330 22.13 48.50 10.63
N MET A 331 21.49 49.56 10.14
CA MET A 331 21.73 50.91 10.66
C MET A 331 20.98 51.03 11.99
N SER A 332 21.60 50.56 13.06
CA SER A 332 21.26 51.05 14.40
C SER A 332 21.80 52.49 14.52
N PRO A 333 21.01 53.48 14.94
CA PRO A 333 21.48 54.87 15.09
C PRO A 333 22.55 55.07 16.17
N LEU A 334 22.95 54.02 16.90
CA LEU A 334 23.74 54.16 18.13
C LEU A 334 25.00 53.29 18.24
N MET A 335 25.46 52.63 17.17
CA MET A 335 26.79 52.00 17.20
C MET A 335 27.57 52.15 15.89
N THR A 336 28.75 52.76 16.00
CA THR A 336 29.81 52.80 15.00
C THR A 336 30.44 51.42 14.85
N SER A 337 29.80 50.50 14.13
CA SER A 337 30.44 49.29 13.61
C SER A 337 29.84 48.92 12.26
N HIS A 338 30.59 49.23 11.20
CA HIS A 338 30.27 48.79 9.84
C HIS A 338 30.54 47.26 9.74
N VAL A 339 29.75 46.55 8.91
CA VAL A 339 30.07 45.21 8.35
C VAL A 339 29.72 43.94 9.17
N ILE A 340 28.56 43.86 9.86
CA ILE A 340 28.13 42.60 10.52
C ILE A 340 26.98 41.87 9.77
N GLY A 341 26.10 42.57 9.04
CA GLY A 341 24.95 41.95 8.35
C GLY A 341 25.24 41.29 6.98
N GLU A 342 26.39 41.58 6.35
CA GLU A 342 26.68 41.17 4.96
C GLU A 342 27.30 39.76 4.80
N ASN A 343 27.49 39.01 5.90
CA ASN A 343 28.29 37.77 5.90
C ASN A 343 27.54 36.49 6.35
N GLU A 344 26.26 36.58 6.70
CA GLU A 344 25.42 35.43 7.07
C GLU A 344 24.89 34.60 5.85
N PRO A 345 25.11 33.28 5.76
CA PRO A 345 24.67 32.48 4.61
C PRO A 345 23.15 32.58 4.35
N LEU A 346 22.74 32.53 3.08
CA LEU A 346 21.33 32.65 2.66
C LEU A 346 20.41 31.64 3.36
N THR A 347 20.95 30.47 3.72
CA THR A 347 20.25 29.45 4.51
C THR A 347 19.85 29.91 5.90
N SER A 348 20.73 30.62 6.60
CA SER A 348 20.40 31.22 7.89
C SER A 348 19.38 32.36 7.73
N VAL A 349 19.45 33.11 6.63
CA VAL A 349 18.52 34.21 6.34
C VAL A 349 17.10 33.69 6.15
N PHE A 350 16.87 32.64 5.36
CA PHE A 350 15.50 32.12 5.24
C PHE A 350 15.00 31.48 6.54
N ASN A 351 15.84 30.83 7.35
CA ASN A 351 15.43 30.30 8.66
C ASN A 351 14.99 31.42 9.61
N LYS A 352 15.68 32.57 9.57
CA LYS A 352 15.27 33.78 10.29
C LYS A 352 13.96 34.36 9.75
N VAL A 353 13.76 34.40 8.44
CA VAL A 353 12.51 34.86 7.82
C VAL A 353 11.34 33.96 8.23
N ILE A 354 11.53 32.65 8.23
CA ILE A 354 10.53 31.67 8.69
C ILE A 354 10.17 31.89 10.17
N ALA A 355 11.16 32.24 11.01
CA ALA A 355 10.95 32.52 12.42
C ALA A 355 10.29 33.90 12.68
N ALA A 356 10.61 34.91 11.86
CA ALA A 356 10.19 36.30 12.07
C ALA A 356 8.72 36.59 11.72
N LYS A 357 8.06 35.72 10.93
CA LYS A 357 6.66 35.78 10.46
C LYS A 357 6.27 37.01 9.61
N GLU A 358 6.85 38.19 9.84
CA GLU A 358 6.62 39.40 9.05
C GLU A 358 7.93 40.01 8.53
N VAL A 359 7.91 40.44 7.27
CA VAL A 359 9.06 40.91 6.49
C VAL A 359 8.76 42.33 6.02
N ASN A 360 9.64 43.31 6.32
CA ASN A 360 9.45 44.68 5.82
C ASN A 360 9.93 44.78 4.36
N HIS A 361 9.07 44.35 3.44
CA HIS A 361 9.42 44.13 2.04
C HIS A 361 9.31 45.37 1.14
N LYS A 362 8.74 46.50 1.62
CA LYS A 362 8.58 47.75 0.84
C LYS A 362 8.01 47.55 -0.58
N GLY A 363 7.10 46.59 -0.74
CA GLY A 363 6.50 46.22 -2.04
C GLY A 363 7.37 45.36 -2.97
N GLN A 364 8.57 44.93 -2.55
CA GLN A 364 9.43 44.03 -3.31
C GLN A 364 9.11 42.56 -3.01
N GLY A 365 9.11 41.70 -4.02
CA GLY A 365 8.72 40.30 -3.88
C GLY A 365 8.56 39.58 -5.21
N LEU A 366 8.04 38.37 -5.15
CA LEU A 366 7.74 37.54 -6.32
C LEU A 366 6.29 37.07 -6.30
N TRP A 367 5.73 36.90 -7.49
CA TRP A 367 4.35 36.46 -7.70
C TRP A 367 4.35 35.05 -8.28
N VAL A 368 3.66 34.13 -7.62
CA VAL A 368 3.52 32.73 -8.05
C VAL A 368 2.06 32.28 -7.92
N SER A 369 1.64 31.32 -8.75
CA SER A 369 0.47 30.48 -8.49
C SER A 369 0.91 29.03 -8.29
N LEU A 370 0.20 28.30 -7.43
CA LEU A 370 0.60 26.99 -6.91
C LEU A 370 -0.60 26.05 -6.96
N LYS A 371 -0.40 24.80 -7.39
CA LYS A 371 -1.44 23.76 -7.35
C LYS A 371 -0.84 22.39 -7.06
N LEU A 372 -1.41 21.66 -6.11
CA LEU A 372 -1.04 20.26 -5.89
C LEU A 372 -1.81 19.36 -6.86
N LEU A 373 -1.10 18.45 -7.53
CA LEU A 373 -1.62 17.52 -8.51
C LEU A 373 -1.35 16.08 -8.02
N PRO A 374 -2.37 15.21 -7.92
CA PRO A 374 -2.17 13.81 -7.59
C PRO A 374 -1.59 13.05 -8.80
N GLY A 375 -0.67 12.13 -8.55
CA GLY A 375 -0.10 11.22 -9.55
C GLY A 375 1.39 11.45 -9.83
N ASP A 376 1.99 10.48 -10.53
CA ASP A 376 3.34 10.61 -11.08
C ASP A 376 3.38 11.59 -12.27
N LEU A 377 4.57 11.90 -12.78
CA LEU A 377 4.74 12.85 -13.89
C LEU A 377 3.95 12.44 -15.15
N ALA A 378 3.89 11.15 -15.47
CA ALA A 378 3.21 10.67 -16.68
C ALA A 378 1.68 10.77 -16.53
N GLN A 379 1.15 10.45 -15.35
CA GLN A 379 -0.26 10.64 -14.99
C GLN A 379 -0.62 12.12 -15.00
N VAL A 380 0.20 12.98 -14.38
CA VAL A 380 -0.08 14.42 -14.32
C VAL A 380 -0.06 15.05 -15.71
N GLN A 381 0.88 14.68 -16.58
CA GLN A 381 0.90 15.14 -17.98
C GLN A 381 -0.31 14.67 -18.79
N LYS A 382 -0.89 13.51 -18.45
CA LYS A 382 -2.09 12.98 -19.09
C LYS A 382 -3.36 13.67 -18.59
N ASP A 383 -3.54 13.71 -17.28
CA ASP A 383 -4.77 14.15 -16.62
C ASP A 383 -4.86 15.69 -16.51
N PHE A 384 -3.72 16.37 -16.43
CA PHE A 384 -3.61 17.83 -16.32
C PHE A 384 -2.81 18.46 -17.47
N SER A 385 -3.00 17.95 -18.69
CA SER A 385 -2.32 18.43 -19.92
C SER A 385 -2.50 19.93 -20.22
N HIS A 386 -3.54 20.56 -19.67
CA HIS A 386 -3.79 22.00 -19.78
C HIS A 386 -2.89 22.86 -18.86
N LEU A 387 -2.32 22.26 -17.81
CA LEU A 387 -1.39 22.91 -16.88
C LEU A 387 0.07 22.48 -17.12
N VAL A 388 0.27 21.19 -17.42
CA VAL A 388 1.59 20.58 -17.51
C VAL A 388 1.74 19.98 -18.90
N ASP A 389 2.58 20.61 -19.70
CA ASP A 389 2.96 20.11 -21.01
C ASP A 389 4.36 19.46 -20.97
N ARG A 390 4.86 19.04 -22.14
CA ARG A 390 6.21 18.45 -22.26
C ARG A 390 7.34 19.47 -22.14
N SER A 391 7.04 20.77 -22.20
CA SER A 391 8.01 21.87 -22.10
C SER A 391 8.17 22.39 -20.66
N THR A 392 7.23 22.05 -19.78
CA THR A 392 7.24 22.41 -18.36
C THR A 392 8.50 21.86 -17.69
N ALA A 393 9.21 22.71 -16.95
CA ALA A 393 10.42 22.30 -16.25
C ALA A 393 10.07 21.27 -15.16
N VAL A 394 10.85 20.20 -15.05
CA VAL A 394 10.66 19.16 -14.03
C VAL A 394 11.76 19.30 -12.98
N ALA A 395 11.37 19.55 -11.74
CA ALA A 395 12.27 19.58 -10.59
C ALA A 395 11.95 18.37 -9.69
N ARG A 396 12.79 17.34 -9.71
CA ARG A 396 12.55 16.12 -8.95
C ARG A 396 12.83 16.32 -7.45
N LYS A 397 12.19 15.50 -6.62
CA LYS A 397 12.58 15.31 -5.22
C LYS A 397 14.06 14.89 -5.13
N MET A 398 14.81 15.47 -4.20
CA MET A 398 16.15 15.02 -3.85
C MET A 398 16.02 13.80 -2.93
N GLY A 399 16.25 12.62 -3.49
CA GLY A 399 15.90 11.33 -2.88
C GLY A 399 14.84 10.60 -3.70
N PHE A 400 14.47 9.40 -3.26
CA PHE A 400 13.51 8.57 -3.98
C PHE A 400 12.05 8.86 -3.59
N PRO A 401 11.10 8.62 -4.51
CA PRO A 401 9.70 8.45 -4.14
C PRO A 401 9.54 7.24 -3.20
N GLU A 402 8.36 7.12 -2.57
CA GLU A 402 8.05 6.01 -1.66
C GLU A 402 8.05 4.66 -2.39
N ILE A 403 7.60 4.63 -3.65
CA ILE A 403 7.55 3.44 -4.49
C ILE A 403 8.45 3.64 -5.71
N ILE A 404 9.36 2.70 -5.95
CA ILE A 404 10.17 2.62 -7.17
C ILE A 404 9.66 1.42 -7.96
N LEU A 405 9.10 1.67 -9.15
CA LEU A 405 8.59 0.61 -10.02
C LEU A 405 9.74 -0.13 -10.72
N PRO A 406 9.60 -1.44 -10.99
CA PRO A 406 10.61 -2.17 -11.74
C PRO A 406 10.79 -1.53 -13.13
N GLY A 407 12.04 -1.33 -13.54
CA GLY A 407 12.40 -0.65 -14.79
C GLY A 407 12.61 0.87 -14.70
N ASP A 408 12.32 1.53 -13.57
CA ASP A 408 12.65 2.96 -13.40
C ASP A 408 14.17 3.15 -13.23
N VAL A 409 14.78 3.87 -14.17
CA VAL A 409 16.23 4.14 -14.19
C VAL A 409 16.48 5.58 -13.80
N ARG A 410 17.14 5.77 -12.65
CA ARG A 410 17.51 7.09 -12.13
C ARG A 410 18.97 7.13 -11.75
N ASN A 411 19.65 8.22 -12.07
CA ASN A 411 21.04 8.48 -11.70
C ASN A 411 21.30 9.99 -11.52
N ASP A 412 20.74 10.58 -10.46
CA ASP A 412 20.96 11.99 -10.14
C ASP A 412 22.05 12.11 -9.05
N ILE A 413 23.09 12.91 -9.30
CA ILE A 413 24.16 13.16 -8.33
C ILE A 413 24.07 14.62 -7.87
N TYR A 414 23.64 14.86 -6.63
CA TYR A 414 23.56 16.21 -6.07
C TYR A 414 24.82 16.55 -5.30
N ILE A 415 25.42 17.70 -5.62
CA ILE A 415 26.61 18.23 -4.98
C ILE A 415 26.28 19.58 -4.34
N THR A 416 26.50 19.68 -3.04
CA THR A 416 26.34 20.91 -2.28
C THR A 416 27.70 21.49 -1.92
N LEU A 417 28.00 22.70 -2.38
CA LEU A 417 29.13 23.48 -1.87
C LEU A 417 28.76 24.01 -0.49
N ILE A 418 29.31 23.47 0.60
CA ILE A 418 28.86 23.81 1.97
C ILE A 418 29.59 25.06 2.46
N GLN A 419 30.88 24.92 2.76
CA GLN A 419 31.68 25.98 3.36
C GLN A 419 33.17 25.76 3.12
N GLY A 420 33.97 26.79 3.36
CA GLY A 420 35.42 26.67 3.42
C GLY A 420 36.04 27.67 4.39
N GLU A 421 37.31 27.48 4.71
CA GLU A 421 38.15 28.42 5.44
C GLU A 421 39.43 28.64 4.65
N PHE A 422 39.78 29.90 4.38
CA PHE A 422 40.95 30.23 3.55
C PHE A 422 41.83 31.30 4.20
N ASP A 423 43.13 31.04 4.25
CA ASP A 423 44.09 32.02 4.74
C ASP A 423 44.22 33.22 3.78
N LYS A 424 44.42 34.40 4.37
CA LYS A 424 44.72 35.64 3.66
C LYS A 424 46.07 35.57 2.93
N GLY A 425 46.96 34.68 3.36
CA GLY A 425 48.30 34.51 2.78
C GLY A 425 49.08 35.84 2.82
N LYS A 426 49.55 36.31 1.67
CA LYS A 426 50.30 37.59 1.56
C LYS A 426 49.41 38.85 1.50
N LYS A 427 48.07 38.73 1.53
CA LYS A 427 47.15 39.87 1.44
C LYS A 427 46.86 40.49 2.82
N LYS A 428 46.55 41.79 2.82
CA LYS A 428 46.17 42.54 4.05
C LYS A 428 44.77 42.15 4.55
N THR A 429 43.84 41.89 3.64
CA THR A 429 42.46 41.49 3.91
C THR A 429 42.22 40.04 3.47
N PRO A 430 41.18 39.35 3.99
CA PRO A 430 40.77 38.04 3.52
C PRO A 430 40.48 38.03 2.01
N LYS A 431 40.66 36.87 1.37
CA LYS A 431 40.41 36.70 -0.07
C LYS A 431 38.89 36.66 -0.33
N ASN A 432 38.45 37.32 -1.39
CA ASN A 432 37.14 37.07 -2.00
C ASN A 432 37.21 35.75 -2.79
N VAL A 433 36.74 34.64 -2.23
CA VAL A 433 36.94 33.31 -2.82
C VAL A 433 35.78 32.95 -3.74
N GLU A 434 36.12 32.53 -4.96
CA GLU A 434 35.23 31.87 -5.91
C GLU A 434 35.69 30.41 -6.07
N VAL A 435 34.76 29.47 -5.93
CA VAL A 435 34.97 28.06 -6.20
C VAL A 435 34.44 27.76 -7.59
N THR A 436 35.28 27.22 -8.47
CA THR A 436 34.83 26.68 -9.76
C THR A 436 34.78 25.16 -9.67
N MET A 437 33.59 24.59 -9.80
CA MET A 437 33.34 23.14 -9.87
C MET A 437 33.21 22.70 -11.33
N SER A 438 33.79 21.55 -11.63
CA SER A 438 33.84 20.99 -12.99
C SER A 438 33.96 19.47 -12.93
N VAL A 439 33.40 18.77 -13.90
CA VAL A 439 33.43 17.29 -13.99
C VAL A 439 34.49 16.89 -14.99
N HIS A 440 35.39 15.98 -14.60
CA HIS A 440 36.47 15.50 -15.47
C HIS A 440 36.48 13.97 -15.55
N ASP A 441 37.00 13.43 -16.63
CA ASP A 441 37.35 12.02 -16.74
C ASP A 441 38.74 11.72 -16.14
N GLU A 442 39.12 10.45 -16.09
CA GLU A 442 40.40 9.96 -15.58
C GLU A 442 41.63 10.51 -16.32
N ASP A 443 41.48 10.91 -17.59
CA ASP A 443 42.53 11.52 -18.40
C ASP A 443 42.63 13.04 -18.18
N GLY A 444 41.65 13.64 -17.49
CA GLY A 444 41.58 15.07 -17.22
C GLY A 444 40.86 15.88 -18.29
N ASN A 445 40.07 15.24 -19.16
CA ASN A 445 39.20 15.93 -20.09
C ASN A 445 37.94 16.42 -19.37
N LEU A 446 37.46 17.61 -19.75
CA LEU A 446 36.26 18.22 -19.19
C LEU A 446 35.01 17.57 -19.79
N LEU A 447 34.09 17.11 -18.94
CA LEU A 447 32.78 16.66 -19.39
C LEU A 447 31.86 17.87 -19.60
N GLU A 448 31.52 18.14 -20.86
CA GLU A 448 30.72 19.31 -21.21
C GLU A 448 29.26 19.18 -20.77
N LYS A 449 28.66 20.29 -20.35
CA LYS A 449 27.23 20.38 -19.97
C LYS A 449 26.77 19.36 -18.90
N ALA A 450 27.68 18.86 -18.06
CA ALA A 450 27.36 17.86 -17.04
C ALA A 450 26.65 18.45 -15.80
N ILE A 451 26.77 19.75 -15.53
CA ILE A 451 26.29 20.38 -14.30
C ILE A 451 24.99 21.15 -14.55
N HIS A 452 23.97 20.89 -13.77
CA HIS A 452 22.67 21.57 -13.82
C HIS A 452 22.46 22.36 -12.51
N PRO A 453 22.61 23.70 -12.52
CA PRO A 453 22.37 24.54 -11.33
C PRO A 453 20.92 24.51 -10.83
N GLY A 454 19.99 24.20 -11.74
CA GLY A 454 18.58 24.00 -11.45
C GLY A 454 17.85 23.46 -12.69
N ALA A 455 16.63 23.00 -12.50
CA ALA A 455 15.72 22.55 -13.53
C ALA A 455 15.35 23.69 -14.51
N GLY A 456 15.01 23.31 -15.74
CA GLY A 456 14.54 24.24 -16.78
C GLY A 456 15.63 24.88 -17.65
N TYR A 457 16.90 24.47 -17.51
CA TYR A 457 18.04 24.98 -18.28
C TYR A 457 18.92 23.84 -18.77
N GLU A 458 19.61 24.07 -19.89
CA GLU A 458 20.67 23.17 -20.34
C GLU A 458 21.83 23.13 -19.33
N GLY A 459 22.49 21.98 -19.25
CA GLY A 459 23.66 21.81 -18.42
C GLY A 459 24.82 22.72 -18.84
N ILE A 460 25.66 23.06 -17.86
CA ILE A 460 26.88 23.85 -18.01
C ILE A 460 28.11 22.99 -17.68
N SER A 461 29.26 23.34 -18.24
CA SER A 461 30.51 22.58 -18.02
C SER A 461 31.24 23.00 -16.74
N GLU A 462 31.08 24.25 -16.31
CA GLU A 462 31.71 24.78 -15.10
C GLU A 462 30.70 25.59 -14.28
N TYR A 463 30.57 25.25 -13.00
CA TYR A 463 29.77 26.00 -12.04
C TYR A 463 30.65 26.89 -11.17
N LYS A 464 30.30 28.17 -11.04
CA LYS A 464 31.05 29.14 -10.23
C LYS A 464 30.22 29.53 -9.03
N SER A 465 30.78 29.39 -7.83
CA SER A 465 30.08 29.75 -6.58
C SER A 465 29.80 31.24 -6.46
N VAL A 466 28.93 31.58 -5.52
CA VAL A 466 28.80 32.95 -5.00
C VAL A 466 30.11 33.40 -4.35
N VAL A 467 30.41 34.69 -4.47
CA VAL A 467 31.60 35.33 -3.89
C VAL A 467 31.19 36.24 -2.74
N TYR A 468 31.67 35.91 -1.54
CA TYR A 468 31.53 36.75 -0.34
C TYR A 468 32.70 37.73 -0.23
N TYR A 469 32.39 38.99 0.05
CA TYR A 469 33.40 40.05 0.12
C TYR A 469 34.20 39.97 1.43
N GLN A 470 35.50 39.71 1.31
CA GLN A 470 36.48 39.65 2.40
C GLN A 470 36.07 38.74 3.57
N VAL A 471 35.39 37.63 3.27
CA VAL A 471 34.99 36.64 4.27
C VAL A 471 36.02 35.51 4.33
N LYS A 472 36.59 35.28 5.52
CA LYS A 472 37.58 34.21 5.76
C LYS A 472 36.95 32.81 5.68
N GLN A 473 35.72 32.68 6.17
CA GLN A 473 34.96 31.42 6.21
C GLN A 473 33.66 31.53 5.40
N PRO A 474 33.73 31.49 4.06
CA PRO A 474 32.52 31.54 3.23
C PRO A 474 31.66 30.30 3.42
N CYS A 475 30.35 30.51 3.58
CA CYS A 475 29.33 29.47 3.65
C CYS A 475 28.40 29.61 2.42
N TRP A 476 28.52 28.72 1.45
CA TRP A 476 27.78 28.79 0.19
C TRP A 476 26.41 28.13 0.29
N TYR A 477 26.36 26.88 0.77
CA TYR A 477 25.16 26.02 0.72
C TYR A 477 24.47 26.00 -0.66
N GLU A 478 25.27 26.00 -1.72
CA GLU A 478 24.80 25.96 -3.10
C GLU A 478 24.73 24.51 -3.58
N THR A 479 23.53 24.03 -3.90
CA THR A 479 23.32 22.66 -4.41
C THR A 479 23.09 22.68 -5.91
N VAL A 480 23.81 21.81 -6.61
CA VAL A 480 23.70 21.62 -8.06
C VAL A 480 23.58 20.13 -8.38
N LYS A 481 22.88 19.80 -9.46
CA LYS A 481 22.79 18.42 -9.96
C LYS A 481 23.91 18.17 -10.97
N VAL A 482 24.52 17.01 -10.90
CA VAL A 482 25.52 16.51 -11.84
C VAL A 482 24.92 15.31 -12.57
N SER A 483 24.88 15.40 -13.90
CA SER A 483 24.29 14.41 -14.78
C SER A 483 25.40 13.73 -15.57
N ILE A 484 25.67 12.46 -15.24
CA ILE A 484 26.69 11.62 -15.85
C ILE A 484 26.02 10.29 -16.23
N ALA A 485 26.34 9.77 -17.41
CA ALA A 485 25.88 8.45 -17.81
C ALA A 485 26.39 7.38 -16.82
N ILE A 486 25.54 6.43 -16.44
CA ILE A 486 25.84 5.44 -15.39
C ILE A 486 27.18 4.72 -15.64
N GLU A 487 27.44 4.39 -16.90
CA GLU A 487 28.65 3.71 -17.37
C GLU A 487 29.94 4.54 -17.17
N GLU A 488 29.83 5.86 -17.25
CA GLU A 488 30.96 6.80 -17.16
C GLU A 488 31.29 7.23 -15.73
N VAL A 489 30.36 7.07 -14.77
CA VAL A 489 30.55 7.51 -13.37
C VAL A 489 31.84 6.95 -12.76
N SER A 490 32.18 5.70 -13.09
CA SER A 490 33.39 5.00 -12.62
C SER A 490 34.70 5.70 -13.01
N ARG A 491 34.69 6.43 -14.13
CA ARG A 491 35.87 7.10 -14.72
C ARG A 491 35.86 8.61 -14.47
N CYS A 492 34.85 9.13 -13.78
CA CYS A 492 34.69 10.56 -13.54
C CYS A 492 35.01 10.99 -12.11
N HIS A 493 35.47 12.23 -11.98
CA HIS A 493 35.68 12.91 -10.71
C HIS A 493 35.28 14.38 -10.77
N LEU A 494 35.04 14.95 -9.60
CA LEU A 494 34.76 16.38 -9.45
C LEU A 494 36.05 17.11 -9.13
N ARG A 495 36.31 18.22 -9.84
CA ARG A 495 37.44 19.11 -9.59
C ARG A 495 36.94 20.48 -9.16
N PHE A 496 37.51 20.97 -8.06
CA PHE A 496 37.23 22.27 -7.46
C PHE A 496 38.48 23.14 -7.51
N THR A 497 38.40 24.30 -8.14
CA THR A 497 39.52 25.28 -8.14
C THR A 497 39.13 26.53 -7.38
N PHE A 498 40.07 27.04 -6.58
CA PHE A 498 39.84 28.21 -5.72
C PHE A 498 40.55 29.42 -6.30
N ARG A 499 39.80 30.48 -6.62
CA ARG A 499 40.34 31.72 -7.18
C ARG A 499 39.97 32.91 -6.30
N HIS A 500 40.89 33.88 -6.20
CA HIS A 500 40.57 35.16 -5.60
C HIS A 500 39.98 36.10 -6.66
N ARG A 501 38.83 36.71 -6.37
CA ARG A 501 38.22 37.72 -7.25
C ARG A 501 38.51 39.15 -6.78
N SER A 502 39.18 39.95 -7.61
CA SER A 502 39.52 41.35 -7.29
C SER A 502 38.38 42.30 -7.68
N SER A 503 38.24 43.44 -7.00
CA SER A 503 37.29 44.49 -7.43
C SER A 503 37.74 45.18 -8.75
N GLN A 504 39.03 45.14 -9.08
CA GLN A 504 39.60 45.74 -10.29
C GLN A 504 39.79 44.68 -11.39
N GLU A 505 39.21 44.92 -12.57
CA GLU A 505 39.20 43.94 -13.67
C GLU A 505 40.60 43.55 -14.14
N SER A 506 41.53 44.50 -14.23
CA SER A 506 42.91 44.25 -14.66
C SER A 506 43.68 43.36 -13.68
N ARG A 507 43.46 43.54 -12.37
CA ARG A 507 44.05 42.69 -11.33
C ARG A 507 43.40 41.32 -11.33
N ASP A 508 42.07 41.27 -11.45
CA ASP A 508 41.31 40.03 -11.48
C ASP A 508 41.76 39.08 -12.60
N LYS A 509 41.96 39.62 -13.81
CA LYS A 509 42.46 38.84 -14.96
C LYS A 509 43.85 38.23 -14.74
N SER A 510 44.66 38.81 -13.85
CA SER A 510 45.98 38.29 -13.50
C SER A 510 45.97 37.28 -12.36
N GLU A 511 44.86 37.16 -11.61
CA GLU A 511 44.73 36.25 -10.48
C GLU A 511 44.55 34.81 -10.98
N ARG A 512 45.47 33.95 -10.58
CA ARG A 512 45.43 32.51 -10.87
C ARG A 512 44.70 31.76 -9.75
N ALA A 513 44.26 30.53 -10.04
CA ALA A 513 43.80 29.63 -8.99
C ALA A 513 44.92 29.41 -7.96
N PHE A 514 44.60 29.52 -6.67
CA PHE A 514 45.58 29.39 -5.59
C PHE A 514 45.53 28.02 -4.90
N GLY A 515 44.53 27.20 -5.23
CA GLY A 515 44.37 25.85 -4.72
C GLY A 515 43.46 25.01 -5.61
N VAL A 516 43.57 23.70 -5.50
CA VAL A 516 42.71 22.70 -6.14
C VAL A 516 42.32 21.63 -5.12
N ALA A 517 41.09 21.15 -5.20
CA ALA A 517 40.60 19.98 -4.48
C ALA A 517 39.82 19.10 -5.47
N PHE A 518 39.69 17.82 -5.17
CA PHE A 518 38.93 16.89 -6.01
C PHE A 518 38.32 15.76 -5.18
N VAL A 519 37.34 15.07 -5.75
CA VAL A 519 36.77 13.85 -5.18
C VAL A 519 36.36 12.90 -6.31
N LYS A 520 36.67 11.61 -6.17
CA LYS A 520 36.26 10.57 -7.12
C LYS A 520 34.79 10.22 -6.84
N LEU A 521 34.00 9.97 -7.89
CA LEU A 521 32.59 9.60 -7.73
C LEU A 521 32.41 8.12 -7.38
N MET A 522 33.43 7.31 -7.63
CA MET A 522 33.47 5.90 -7.29
C MET A 522 34.70 5.60 -6.43
N ASN A 523 34.48 4.81 -5.38
CA ASN A 523 35.52 4.33 -4.48
C ASN A 523 36.33 3.21 -5.14
N ALA A 524 37.47 2.87 -4.57
CA ALA A 524 38.34 1.79 -5.08
C ALA A 524 37.68 0.40 -5.02
N ASP A 525 36.68 0.21 -4.15
CA ASP A 525 35.89 -1.02 -4.04
C ASP A 525 34.75 -1.12 -5.06
N GLY A 526 34.56 -0.10 -5.91
CA GLY A 526 33.52 -0.02 -6.92
C GLY A 526 32.19 0.56 -6.44
N THR A 527 32.03 0.85 -5.14
CA THR A 527 30.83 1.54 -4.63
C THR A 527 30.90 3.02 -4.99
N THR A 528 29.75 3.68 -5.09
CA THR A 528 29.73 5.14 -5.26
C THR A 528 30.18 5.85 -3.98
N LEU A 529 30.63 7.09 -4.15
CA LEU A 529 30.92 7.99 -3.04
C LEU A 529 29.76 8.00 -2.02
N GLN A 530 30.09 7.85 -0.73
CA GLN A 530 29.09 7.82 0.33
C GLN A 530 28.34 9.15 0.44
N ASP A 531 27.04 9.10 0.68
CA ASP A 531 26.25 10.30 0.92
C ASP A 531 26.65 10.99 2.23
N GLY A 532 26.59 12.32 2.21
CA GLY A 532 26.91 13.14 3.38
C GLY A 532 28.01 14.16 3.13
N LYS A 533 28.70 14.55 4.20
CA LYS A 533 29.66 15.65 4.19
C LYS A 533 31.09 15.14 3.98
N HIS A 534 31.81 15.71 3.03
CA HIS A 534 33.19 15.36 2.71
C HIS A 534 34.12 16.54 2.94
N ASN A 535 35.16 16.34 3.75
CA ASN A 535 36.23 17.31 3.95
C ASN A 535 37.33 17.04 2.93
N LEU A 536 37.48 17.92 1.93
CA LEU A 536 38.45 17.73 0.86
C LEU A 536 39.82 18.29 1.25
N VAL A 537 40.88 17.67 0.70
CA VAL A 537 42.24 18.16 0.82
C VAL A 537 42.47 19.25 -0.22
N ILE A 538 43.02 20.40 0.21
CA ILE A 538 43.33 21.51 -0.70
C ILE A 538 44.82 21.49 -1.02
N TYR A 539 45.14 21.18 -2.28
CA TYR A 539 46.49 21.20 -2.81
C TYR A 539 46.84 22.59 -3.34
N LYS A 540 48.02 23.10 -2.95
CA LYS A 540 48.59 24.37 -3.40
C LYS A 540 49.95 24.08 -4.05
N GLY A 541 50.23 24.65 -5.21
CA GLY A 541 51.48 24.38 -5.92
C GLY A 541 51.57 25.04 -7.29
N ASP A 542 52.35 24.44 -8.19
CA ASP A 542 52.46 24.88 -9.58
C ASP A 542 51.17 24.59 -10.36
N ASN A 543 50.60 25.60 -11.01
CA ASN A 543 49.34 25.51 -11.76
C ASN A 543 49.32 24.40 -12.80
N LYS A 544 50.43 24.18 -13.53
CA LYS A 544 50.46 23.13 -14.56
C LYS A 544 50.24 21.74 -13.98
N LYS A 545 50.74 21.51 -12.76
CA LYS A 545 50.59 20.24 -12.04
C LYS A 545 49.24 20.13 -11.34
N MET A 546 48.63 21.26 -10.97
CA MET A 546 47.27 21.31 -10.41
C MET A 546 46.19 21.01 -11.45
N GLU A 547 46.50 21.18 -12.73
CA GLU A 547 45.59 20.88 -13.84
C GLU A 547 45.72 19.44 -14.35
N ASP A 548 46.85 18.76 -14.07
CA ASP A 548 47.16 17.40 -14.55
C ASP A 548 46.48 16.30 -13.71
N ALA A 549 45.42 15.70 -14.26
CA ALA A 549 44.65 14.63 -13.61
C ALA A 549 45.49 13.39 -13.28
N LYS A 550 46.44 13.03 -14.15
CA LYS A 550 47.30 11.85 -13.95
C LYS A 550 48.19 12.02 -12.72
N PHE A 551 48.47 13.27 -12.34
CA PHE A 551 49.25 13.59 -11.15
C PHE A 551 48.37 13.68 -9.90
N TYR A 552 47.32 14.51 -9.88
CA TYR A 552 46.58 14.72 -8.62
C TYR A 552 45.70 13.54 -8.23
N LEU A 553 45.23 12.70 -9.16
CA LEU A 553 44.42 11.52 -8.85
C LEU A 553 45.18 10.42 -8.09
N THR A 554 46.52 10.51 -8.01
CA THR A 554 47.36 9.64 -7.19
C THR A 554 47.47 10.10 -5.73
N LEU A 555 46.90 11.26 -5.40
CA LEU A 555 46.89 11.83 -4.05
C LEU A 555 45.54 11.55 -3.36
N PRO A 556 45.44 11.64 -2.03
CA PRO A 556 44.16 11.50 -1.33
C PRO A 556 43.22 12.69 -1.63
N GLY A 557 41.97 12.42 -2.04
CA GLY A 557 41.00 13.48 -2.33
C GLY A 557 40.36 14.05 -1.05
N THR A 558 40.19 13.21 -0.04
CA THR A 558 39.54 13.56 1.23
C THR A 558 40.51 13.44 2.41
N LYS A 559 40.25 14.20 3.48
CA LYS A 559 41.05 14.10 4.71
C LYS A 559 40.97 12.71 5.36
N VAL A 560 39.87 11.98 5.13
CA VAL A 560 39.68 10.60 5.64
C VAL A 560 40.61 9.63 4.92
N GLU A 561 40.82 9.79 3.61
CA GLU A 561 41.80 9.01 2.84
C GLU A 561 43.23 9.32 3.30
N GLU A 562 43.54 10.60 3.54
CA GLU A 562 44.86 11.03 4.03
C GLU A 562 45.22 10.40 5.39
N GLU A 563 44.25 10.22 6.29
CA GLU A 563 44.45 9.57 7.60
C GLU A 563 44.62 8.05 7.50
N LYS A 564 43.97 7.39 6.53
CA LYS A 564 44.04 5.93 6.32
C LYS A 564 45.35 5.47 5.69
N ASP A 565 45.94 6.27 4.80
CA ASP A 565 47.19 5.93 4.09
C ASP A 565 48.47 6.05 4.94
N GLY A 566 48.35 6.42 6.22
CA GLY A 566 49.47 6.49 7.17
C GLY A 566 50.47 7.62 6.88
N PRO A 567 51.40 7.92 7.81
CA PRO A 567 52.42 8.95 7.57
C PRO A 567 53.38 8.49 6.46
N PRO A 568 53.94 9.41 5.65
CA PRO A 568 54.64 9.06 4.42
C PRO A 568 55.88 8.20 4.69
N GLY A 569 55.76 6.89 4.44
CA GLY A 569 56.85 5.93 4.52
C GLY A 569 57.78 6.03 3.31
N LYS A 570 58.96 6.62 3.50
CA LYS A 570 60.29 6.46 2.84
C LYS A 570 60.47 6.08 1.35
N ASN A 571 59.45 5.79 0.54
CA ASN A 571 59.59 5.35 -0.86
C ASN A 571 58.96 6.32 -1.88
N LEU A 572 58.96 7.62 -1.59
CA LEU A 572 58.33 8.62 -2.46
C LEU A 572 59.23 9.83 -2.70
N HIS A 573 60.47 9.58 -3.15
CA HIS A 573 61.46 10.60 -3.47
C HIS A 573 61.09 11.49 -4.68
N HIS A 574 59.96 11.23 -5.37
CA HIS A 574 59.45 12.07 -6.45
C HIS A 574 58.38 13.10 -6.03
N LEU A 575 57.93 13.10 -4.76
CA LEU A 575 56.86 13.99 -4.27
C LEU A 575 57.34 15.27 -3.55
N ALA A 576 58.63 15.59 -3.63
CA ALA A 576 59.27 16.68 -2.88
C ALA A 576 58.78 18.12 -3.19
N ASN A 577 57.87 18.32 -4.15
CA ASN A 577 57.38 19.65 -4.56
C ASN A 577 55.86 19.88 -4.35
N PHE A 578 55.12 18.87 -3.87
CA PHE A 578 53.70 18.97 -3.52
C PHE A 578 53.52 18.46 -2.09
N THR A 579 54.22 19.07 -1.14
CA THR A 579 53.84 18.86 0.26
C THR A 579 52.57 19.67 0.54
N PRO A 580 51.60 19.12 1.31
CA PRO A 580 50.84 19.98 2.19
C PRO A 580 51.87 20.74 3.03
N THR A 581 52.24 21.95 2.62
CA THR A 581 53.16 22.79 3.39
C THR A 581 52.65 22.83 4.83
N LYS A 582 53.49 23.06 5.85
CA LYS A 582 52.99 23.29 7.23
C LYS A 582 51.89 24.37 7.31
N ASP A 583 51.72 25.18 6.26
CA ASP A 583 50.66 26.18 6.06
C ASP A 583 49.40 25.69 5.28
N SER A 584 49.37 24.49 4.68
CA SER A 584 48.18 23.93 4.01
C SER A 584 47.16 23.37 4.99
N THR A 585 47.56 23.11 6.23
CA THR A 585 46.70 22.59 7.31
C THR A 585 45.66 23.60 7.81
N LYS A 586 45.76 24.87 7.39
CA LYS A 586 44.83 25.94 7.80
C LYS A 586 43.64 26.11 6.86
N ASP A 587 43.77 25.76 5.59
CA ASP A 587 42.64 25.89 4.66
C ASP A 587 41.75 24.65 4.76
N SER A 588 40.44 24.84 4.66
CA SER A 588 39.48 23.75 4.65
C SER A 588 38.40 23.99 3.61
N PHE A 589 37.87 22.92 3.04
CA PHE A 589 36.75 22.97 2.12
C PHE A 589 35.88 21.73 2.32
N GLN A 590 34.58 21.95 2.44
CA GLN A 590 33.61 20.90 2.70
C GLN A 590 32.52 20.93 1.63
N ILE A 591 32.20 19.76 1.11
CA ILE A 591 31.07 19.52 0.21
C ILE A 591 30.06 18.57 0.86
N GLY A 592 28.83 18.58 0.36
CA GLY A 592 27.81 17.57 0.63
C GLY A 592 27.51 16.79 -0.65
N THR A 593 27.31 15.48 -0.55
CA THR A 593 26.87 14.65 -1.68
C THR A 593 25.59 13.90 -1.33
N LEU A 594 24.72 13.76 -2.33
CA LEU A 594 23.53 12.91 -2.29
C LEU A 594 23.36 12.25 -3.65
N ILE A 595 23.59 10.94 -3.73
CA ILE A 595 23.52 10.15 -4.95
C ILE A 595 22.22 9.37 -4.98
N CYS A 596 21.35 9.72 -5.93
CA CYS A 596 20.08 9.05 -6.18
C CYS A 596 20.22 8.15 -7.41
N SER A 597 20.80 6.96 -7.23
CA SER A 597 20.98 5.97 -8.29
C SER A 597 20.18 4.69 -8.02
N THR A 598 19.43 4.21 -9.02
CA THR A 598 18.82 2.85 -8.99
C THR A 598 19.74 1.79 -9.58
N LYS A 599 20.95 2.16 -10.02
CA LYS A 599 21.92 1.24 -10.64
C LYS A 599 23.28 1.18 -9.95
N LEU A 600 23.65 2.21 -9.19
CA LEU A 600 24.92 2.27 -8.48
C LEU A 600 24.68 2.34 -6.97
N THR A 601 25.09 1.31 -6.25
CA THR A 601 24.89 1.20 -4.80
C THR A 601 26.08 1.77 -4.01
N GLN A 602 25.78 2.27 -2.81
CA GLN A 602 26.78 2.69 -1.82
C GLN A 602 27.14 1.56 -0.84
N ASN A 603 26.44 0.44 -0.90
CA ASN A 603 26.66 -0.68 0.00
C ASN A 603 27.57 -1.73 -0.65
N VAL A 604 28.70 -2.03 0.00
CA VAL A 604 29.71 -2.97 -0.50
C VAL A 604 29.17 -4.39 -0.59
N ASP A 605 28.37 -4.83 0.37
CA ASP A 605 27.82 -6.19 0.42
C ASP A 605 26.81 -6.41 -0.72
N LEU A 606 25.93 -5.43 -0.95
CA LEU A 606 24.98 -5.45 -2.07
C LEU A 606 25.72 -5.37 -3.42
N LEU A 607 26.75 -4.52 -3.54
CA LEU A 607 27.56 -4.45 -4.76
C LEU A 607 28.24 -5.77 -5.07
N GLY A 608 28.77 -6.45 -4.04
CA GLY A 608 29.38 -7.77 -4.18
C GLY A 608 28.41 -8.81 -4.73
N LEU A 609 27.12 -8.70 -4.39
CA LEU A 609 26.07 -9.52 -4.98
C LEU A 609 25.72 -9.09 -6.40
N LEU A 610 25.56 -7.79 -6.69
CA LEU A 610 25.19 -7.31 -8.02
C LEU A 610 26.30 -7.55 -9.06
N ASN A 611 27.56 -7.43 -8.65
CA ASN A 611 28.75 -7.67 -9.48
C ASN A 611 29.36 -9.07 -9.28
N TRP A 612 28.54 -10.04 -8.87
CA TRP A 612 28.99 -11.39 -8.50
C TRP A 612 29.77 -12.11 -9.62
N ARG A 613 29.50 -11.79 -10.90
CA ARG A 613 30.21 -12.37 -12.06
C ARG A 613 31.69 -11.96 -12.11
N SER A 614 32.02 -10.75 -11.66
CA SER A 614 33.40 -10.27 -11.60
C SER A 614 34.15 -10.80 -10.37
N ASN A 615 33.43 -11.26 -9.35
CA ASN A 615 34.01 -11.75 -8.09
C ASN A 615 33.38 -13.09 -7.64
N SER A 616 33.50 -14.10 -8.49
CA SER A 616 32.83 -15.39 -8.32
C SER A 616 33.32 -16.23 -7.13
N GLN A 617 34.47 -15.88 -6.53
CA GLN A 617 35.05 -16.62 -5.40
C GLN A 617 34.37 -16.30 -4.05
N HIS A 618 33.66 -15.17 -3.95
CA HIS A 618 33.07 -14.70 -2.69
C HIS A 618 31.53 -14.75 -2.66
N ILE A 619 30.89 -15.42 -3.62
CA ILE A 619 29.41 -15.49 -3.76
C ILE A 619 28.74 -15.97 -2.47
N ALA A 620 29.26 -17.04 -1.85
CA ALA A 620 28.67 -17.61 -0.63
C ALA A 620 28.73 -16.63 0.56
N HIS A 621 29.76 -15.79 0.60
CA HIS A 621 29.90 -14.74 1.60
C HIS A 621 28.90 -13.60 1.31
N ASN A 622 28.82 -13.15 0.06
CA ASN A 622 27.94 -12.05 -0.37
C ASN A 622 26.45 -12.39 -0.15
N LEU A 623 26.03 -13.62 -0.43
CA LEU A 623 24.66 -14.08 -0.18
C LEU A 623 24.30 -14.06 1.31
N LYS A 624 25.24 -14.43 2.20
CA LYS A 624 25.01 -14.34 3.65
C LYS A 624 24.96 -12.90 4.13
N LYS A 625 25.85 -12.06 3.61
CA LYS A 625 25.93 -10.64 3.94
C LYS A 625 24.74 -9.82 3.45
N LEU A 626 24.06 -10.25 2.38
CA LEU A 626 22.82 -9.63 1.91
C LEU A 626 21.77 -9.51 3.02
N MET A 627 21.68 -10.49 3.92
CA MET A 627 20.72 -10.49 5.03
C MET A 627 21.05 -9.44 6.12
N ASP A 628 22.26 -8.89 6.10
CA ASP A 628 22.69 -7.79 6.99
C ASP A 628 22.44 -6.41 6.36
N VAL A 629 22.10 -6.33 5.06
CA VAL A 629 21.90 -5.07 4.34
C VAL A 629 20.59 -4.39 4.78
N GLU A 630 20.63 -3.06 4.89
CA GLU A 630 19.44 -2.28 5.24
C GLU A 630 18.34 -2.48 4.20
N GLY A 631 17.12 -2.81 4.67
CA GLY A 631 15.99 -3.07 3.78
C GLY A 631 15.65 -1.93 2.82
N GLY A 632 15.92 -0.68 3.22
CA GLY A 632 15.76 0.51 2.37
C GLY A 632 16.69 0.50 1.15
N GLU A 633 17.88 -0.09 1.24
CA GLU A 633 18.78 -0.25 0.10
C GLU A 633 18.31 -1.41 -0.80
N ILE A 634 17.88 -2.53 -0.21
CA ILE A 634 17.39 -3.70 -0.96
C ILE A 634 16.20 -3.33 -1.83
N VAL A 635 15.23 -2.58 -1.30
CA VAL A 635 14.02 -2.22 -2.08
C VAL A 635 14.32 -1.27 -3.24
N LYS A 636 15.38 -0.44 -3.16
CA LYS A 636 15.83 0.41 -4.29
C LYS A 636 16.35 -0.43 -5.45
N PHE A 637 17.04 -1.52 -5.15
CA PHE A 637 17.65 -2.44 -6.12
C PHE A 637 16.88 -3.76 -6.23
N LEU A 638 15.58 -3.79 -5.90
CA LEU A 638 14.83 -5.03 -5.74
C LEU A 638 14.88 -5.90 -6.99
N GLN A 639 14.67 -5.29 -8.16
CA GLN A 639 14.74 -5.99 -9.45
C GLN A 639 16.13 -6.59 -9.69
N ASP A 640 17.18 -5.76 -9.64
CA ASP A 640 18.56 -6.21 -9.92
C ASP A 640 19.04 -7.24 -8.89
N THR A 641 18.59 -7.14 -7.64
CA THR A 641 18.88 -8.10 -6.56
C THR A 641 18.24 -9.45 -6.85
N LEU A 642 16.93 -9.47 -7.19
CA LEU A 642 16.23 -10.71 -7.54
C LEU A 642 16.82 -11.35 -8.81
N ASP A 643 17.12 -10.56 -9.83
CA ASP A 643 17.77 -11.04 -11.05
C ASP A 643 19.16 -11.64 -10.74
N ALA A 644 19.96 -11.00 -9.89
CA ALA A 644 21.25 -11.54 -9.46
C ALA A 644 21.09 -12.88 -8.72
N LEU A 645 20.14 -12.97 -7.78
CA LEU A 645 19.84 -14.19 -7.03
C LEU A 645 19.47 -15.36 -7.94
N PHE A 646 18.53 -15.16 -8.87
CA PHE A 646 18.13 -16.21 -9.80
C PHE A 646 19.22 -16.58 -10.80
N ASN A 647 20.00 -15.60 -11.29
CA ASN A 647 21.14 -15.89 -12.16
C ASN A 647 22.22 -16.71 -11.45
N ILE A 648 22.55 -16.39 -10.19
CA ILE A 648 23.49 -17.19 -9.37
C ILE A 648 22.97 -18.61 -9.22
N MET A 649 21.68 -18.79 -8.93
CA MET A 649 21.05 -20.11 -8.79
C MET A 649 21.15 -20.96 -10.07
N MET A 650 21.10 -20.32 -11.25
CA MET A 650 21.20 -21.02 -12.54
C MET A 650 22.65 -21.28 -12.97
N GLU A 651 23.54 -20.28 -12.86
CA GLU A 651 24.93 -20.37 -13.34
C GLU A 651 25.84 -21.18 -12.40
N MET A 652 25.52 -21.26 -11.10
CA MET A 652 26.27 -22.06 -10.12
C MET A 652 25.61 -23.43 -9.86
N SER A 653 25.04 -24.04 -10.90
CA SER A 653 24.23 -25.26 -10.80
C SER A 653 24.96 -26.48 -10.22
N ASP A 654 26.29 -26.54 -10.38
CA ASP A 654 27.12 -27.68 -9.97
C ASP A 654 27.32 -27.77 -8.45
N ASN A 655 27.03 -26.69 -7.72
CA ASN A 655 27.18 -26.65 -6.27
C ASN A 655 25.84 -26.33 -5.60
N GLU A 656 25.21 -27.37 -5.03
CA GLU A 656 23.90 -27.28 -4.39
C GLU A 656 23.85 -26.31 -3.20
N THR A 657 24.99 -25.97 -2.59
CA THR A 657 25.02 -25.01 -1.47
C THR A 657 24.49 -23.63 -1.85
N TYR A 658 24.68 -23.20 -3.11
CA TYR A 658 24.16 -21.92 -3.58
C TYR A 658 22.63 -21.92 -3.71
N ASP A 659 22.02 -23.06 -4.00
CA ASP A 659 20.55 -23.15 -4.05
C ASP A 659 19.93 -22.84 -2.68
N PHE A 660 20.55 -23.31 -1.60
CA PHE A 660 20.14 -23.00 -0.22
C PHE A 660 20.34 -21.52 0.12
N LEU A 661 21.52 -20.97 -0.15
CA LEU A 661 21.84 -19.58 0.17
C LEU A 661 20.95 -18.59 -0.59
N VAL A 662 20.65 -18.87 -1.87
CA VAL A 662 19.73 -18.04 -2.66
C VAL A 662 18.30 -18.17 -2.14
N PHE A 663 17.86 -19.39 -1.78
CA PHE A 663 16.53 -19.58 -1.20
C PHE A 663 16.36 -18.79 0.11
N ASP A 664 17.35 -18.83 1.00
CA ASP A 664 17.32 -18.09 2.26
C ASP A 664 17.25 -16.57 2.02
N ALA A 665 18.02 -16.07 1.05
CA ALA A 665 17.97 -14.68 0.61
C ALA A 665 16.59 -14.28 0.04
N LEU A 666 15.96 -15.15 -0.77
CA LEU A 666 14.60 -14.91 -1.28
C LEU A 666 13.57 -14.85 -0.15
N VAL A 667 13.65 -15.78 0.81
CA VAL A 667 12.76 -15.78 1.98
C VAL A 667 12.93 -14.50 2.80
N PHE A 668 14.18 -14.04 2.97
CA PHE A 668 14.48 -12.77 3.64
C PHE A 668 13.86 -11.57 2.91
N ILE A 669 14.05 -11.44 1.60
CA ILE A 669 13.49 -10.32 0.81
C ILE A 669 11.96 -10.33 0.83
N ILE A 670 11.32 -11.49 0.66
CA ILE A 670 9.86 -11.61 0.71
C ILE A 670 9.34 -11.25 2.11
N SER A 671 10.02 -11.71 3.15
CA SER A 671 9.66 -11.40 4.54
C SER A 671 9.80 -9.90 4.84
N LEU A 672 10.85 -9.26 4.29
CA LEU A 672 11.07 -7.82 4.38
C LEU A 672 9.90 -7.03 3.76
N ILE A 673 9.44 -7.43 2.57
CA ILE A 673 8.29 -6.78 1.89
C ILE A 673 6.96 -7.05 2.61
N GLY A 674 6.86 -8.17 3.33
CA GLY A 674 5.71 -8.48 4.18
C GLY A 674 5.59 -7.60 5.43
N ASP A 675 6.67 -6.92 5.84
CA ASP A 675 6.68 -5.98 6.96
C ASP A 675 5.84 -4.73 6.65
N ILE A 676 5.09 -4.23 7.63
CA ILE A 676 4.27 -3.01 7.53
C ILE A 676 5.06 -1.84 6.95
N LYS A 677 6.37 -1.74 7.27
CA LYS A 677 7.24 -0.68 6.75
C LYS A 677 7.38 -0.70 5.22
N PHE A 678 7.32 -1.87 4.59
CA PHE A 678 7.58 -2.06 3.16
C PHE A 678 6.38 -2.64 2.39
N GLN A 679 5.20 -2.72 3.01
CA GLN A 679 4.01 -3.31 2.38
C GLN A 679 3.59 -2.64 1.06
N HIS A 680 3.92 -1.37 0.86
CA HIS A 680 3.70 -0.64 -0.39
C HIS A 680 4.55 -1.17 -1.57
N PHE A 681 5.56 -2.01 -1.31
CA PHE A 681 6.33 -2.73 -2.33
C PHE A 681 5.70 -4.07 -2.76
N ASN A 682 4.60 -4.53 -2.16
CA ASN A 682 3.90 -5.74 -2.63
C ASN A 682 3.52 -5.67 -4.13
N PRO A 683 2.92 -4.56 -4.64
CA PRO A 683 2.65 -4.41 -6.07
C PRO A 683 3.91 -4.42 -6.95
N VAL A 684 5.04 -3.92 -6.43
CA VAL A 684 6.35 -3.92 -7.12
C VAL A 684 6.83 -5.36 -7.30
N LEU A 685 6.77 -6.16 -6.23
CA LEU A 685 7.13 -7.59 -6.27
C LEU A 685 6.21 -8.38 -7.21
N GLU A 686 4.89 -8.14 -7.16
CA GLU A 686 3.95 -8.78 -8.08
C GLU A 686 4.23 -8.40 -9.54
N THR A 687 4.49 -7.12 -9.81
CA THR A 687 4.85 -6.64 -11.16
C THR A 687 6.15 -7.29 -11.65
N TYR A 688 7.15 -7.43 -10.79
CA TYR A 688 8.38 -8.14 -11.12
C TYR A 688 8.10 -9.60 -11.48
N ILE A 689 7.37 -10.35 -10.64
CA ILE A 689 7.05 -11.77 -10.86
C ILE A 689 6.35 -11.96 -12.21
N TYR A 690 5.32 -11.16 -12.52
CA TYR A 690 4.51 -11.41 -13.71
C TYR A 690 5.07 -10.79 -15.00
N LYS A 691 5.83 -9.69 -14.92
CA LYS A 691 6.29 -8.94 -16.12
C LYS A 691 7.79 -9.01 -16.39
N HIS A 692 8.64 -9.19 -15.38
CA HIS A 692 10.10 -9.06 -15.52
C HIS A 692 10.87 -10.37 -15.25
N PHE A 693 10.35 -11.22 -14.37
CA PHE A 693 10.96 -12.51 -14.06
C PHE A 693 11.01 -13.41 -15.30
N SER A 694 12.18 -13.99 -15.57
CA SER A 694 12.47 -14.70 -16.83
C SER A 694 13.14 -16.08 -16.66
N THR A 695 13.34 -16.53 -15.42
CA THR A 695 14.09 -17.77 -15.13
C THR A 695 13.22 -19.01 -15.25
N THR A 696 13.46 -19.86 -16.26
CA THR A 696 12.59 -21.00 -16.62
C THR A 696 12.74 -22.23 -15.73
N LEU A 697 13.94 -22.51 -15.20
CA LEU A 697 14.22 -23.72 -14.40
C LEU A 697 14.31 -23.47 -12.87
N ALA A 698 13.95 -22.28 -12.41
CA ALA A 698 13.96 -21.94 -10.98
C ALA A 698 13.05 -22.85 -10.15
N TYR A 699 11.92 -23.30 -10.71
CA TYR A 699 10.99 -24.19 -10.02
C TYR A 699 11.66 -25.47 -9.50
N VAL A 700 12.59 -26.08 -10.26
CA VAL A 700 13.25 -27.34 -9.90
C VAL A 700 14.03 -27.17 -8.60
N LYS A 701 14.84 -26.11 -8.53
CA LYS A 701 15.72 -25.81 -7.41
C LYS A 701 14.95 -25.29 -6.20
N LEU A 702 14.00 -24.37 -6.41
CA LEU A 702 13.16 -23.82 -5.33
C LEU A 702 12.32 -24.91 -4.64
N THR A 703 11.63 -25.75 -5.42
CA THR A 703 10.82 -26.86 -4.88
C THR A 703 11.71 -27.86 -4.14
N ARG A 704 12.91 -28.15 -4.64
CA ARG A 704 13.87 -29.05 -4.00
C ARG A 704 14.34 -28.52 -2.64
N VAL A 705 14.77 -27.26 -2.58
CA VAL A 705 15.26 -26.63 -1.33
C VAL A 705 14.15 -26.50 -0.30
N LEU A 706 12.95 -26.07 -0.72
CA LEU A 706 11.78 -26.03 0.17
C LEU A 706 11.49 -27.43 0.72
N ASN A 707 11.48 -28.45 -0.14
CA ASN A 707 11.28 -29.84 0.28
C ASN A 707 12.33 -30.32 1.29
N TYR A 708 13.60 -29.92 1.12
CA TYR A 708 14.64 -30.21 2.09
C TYR A 708 14.34 -29.57 3.46
N TYR A 709 13.96 -28.30 3.50
CA TYR A 709 13.62 -27.64 4.76
C TYR A 709 12.42 -28.29 5.45
N VAL A 710 11.37 -28.65 4.71
CA VAL A 710 10.20 -29.36 5.28
C VAL A 710 10.60 -30.72 5.85
N ARG A 711 11.44 -31.49 5.16
CA ARG A 711 11.88 -32.83 5.61
C ARG A 711 12.76 -32.81 6.85
N ASN A 712 13.53 -31.74 7.04
CA ASN A 712 14.48 -31.57 8.15
C ASN A 712 13.96 -30.59 9.22
N ALA A 713 12.64 -30.50 9.40
CA ALA A 713 12.02 -29.59 10.38
C ALA A 713 12.32 -29.92 11.86
N ASP A 714 13.05 -31.01 12.12
CA ASP A 714 13.53 -31.48 13.43
C ASP A 714 14.84 -30.78 13.82
N ASP A 715 15.56 -30.25 12.84
CA ASP A 715 16.76 -29.48 13.08
C ASP A 715 16.39 -28.07 13.56
N SER A 716 16.60 -27.82 14.85
CA SER A 716 16.31 -26.53 15.48
C SER A 716 17.02 -25.35 14.80
N SER A 717 18.17 -25.59 14.14
CA SER A 717 18.89 -24.56 13.39
C SER A 717 18.19 -24.15 12.08
N LYS A 718 17.28 -24.98 11.55
CA LYS A 718 16.56 -24.76 10.29
C LYS A 718 15.09 -24.40 10.49
N THR A 719 14.55 -24.65 11.68
CA THR A 719 13.14 -24.42 12.02
C THR A 719 12.69 -22.97 11.85
N ASP A 720 13.51 -21.99 12.22
CA ASP A 720 13.14 -20.58 12.07
C ASP A 720 13.13 -20.12 10.60
N LEU A 721 14.07 -20.61 9.79
CA LEU A 721 14.08 -20.39 8.34
C LEU A 721 12.87 -21.04 7.67
N LEU A 722 12.53 -22.27 8.03
CA LEU A 722 11.31 -22.94 7.53
C LEU A 722 10.05 -22.14 7.91
N PHE A 723 9.96 -21.65 9.15
CA PHE A 723 8.82 -20.83 9.56
C PHE A 723 8.71 -19.53 8.74
N ALA A 724 9.83 -18.86 8.45
CA ALA A 724 9.86 -17.69 7.58
C ALA A 724 9.47 -18.05 6.13
N ALA A 725 9.96 -19.18 5.61
CA ALA A 725 9.60 -19.69 4.28
C ALA A 725 8.10 -20.00 4.17
N LEU A 726 7.48 -20.54 5.22
CA LEU A 726 6.04 -20.78 5.26
C LEU A 726 5.23 -19.47 5.26
N LYS A 727 5.70 -18.42 5.93
CA LYS A 727 5.08 -17.08 5.82
C LYS A 727 5.21 -16.48 4.42
N ALA A 728 6.35 -16.72 3.77
CA ALA A 728 6.64 -16.29 2.40
C ALA A 728 6.03 -17.20 1.32
N LEU A 729 5.33 -18.28 1.70
CA LEU A 729 4.96 -19.39 0.82
C LEU A 729 4.15 -18.94 -0.40
N LYS A 730 3.25 -17.96 -0.24
CA LYS A 730 2.47 -17.37 -1.32
C LYS A 730 3.37 -16.88 -2.47
N TYR A 731 4.34 -16.02 -2.18
CA TYR A 731 5.21 -15.45 -3.23
C TYR A 731 6.26 -16.47 -3.73
N LEU A 732 6.76 -17.34 -2.85
CA LEU A 732 7.63 -18.45 -3.27
C LEU A 732 6.95 -19.34 -4.30
N PHE A 733 5.68 -19.71 -4.08
CA PHE A 733 4.92 -20.50 -5.04
C PHE A 733 4.59 -19.74 -6.31
N ARG A 734 4.33 -18.43 -6.26
CA ARG A 734 4.19 -17.62 -7.48
C ARG A 734 5.45 -17.62 -8.33
N PHE A 735 6.65 -17.56 -7.74
CA PHE A 735 7.91 -17.76 -8.49
C PHE A 735 8.01 -19.17 -9.10
N ILE A 736 7.69 -20.21 -8.33
CA ILE A 736 7.70 -21.61 -8.80
C ILE A 736 6.74 -21.80 -9.98
N VAL A 737 5.50 -21.31 -9.85
CA VAL A 737 4.45 -21.41 -10.87
C VAL A 737 4.82 -20.59 -12.10
N GLN A 738 5.26 -19.33 -11.93
CA GLN A 738 5.67 -18.50 -13.05
C GLN A 738 6.87 -19.09 -13.80
N SER A 739 7.86 -19.63 -13.08
CA SER A 739 8.99 -20.36 -13.68
C SER A 739 8.51 -21.54 -14.53
N ARG A 740 7.52 -22.29 -14.05
CA ARG A 740 6.91 -23.38 -14.82
C ARG A 740 6.13 -22.88 -16.04
N VAL A 741 5.35 -21.80 -15.91
CA VAL A 741 4.62 -21.16 -17.04
C VAL A 741 5.59 -20.71 -18.13
N LEU A 742 6.74 -20.12 -17.77
CA LEU A 742 7.76 -19.72 -18.73
C LEU A 742 8.46 -20.91 -19.42
N PHE A 743 8.46 -22.09 -18.78
CA PHE A 743 9.03 -23.32 -19.34
C PHE A 743 8.07 -24.06 -20.29
N TYR A 744 6.77 -23.68 -20.37
CA TYR A 744 5.73 -24.37 -21.15
C TYR A 744 5.85 -24.17 -22.68
N GLY A 745 6.89 -24.79 -23.27
CA GLY A 745 7.10 -24.90 -24.71
C GLY A 745 7.43 -26.30 -25.23
N LYS A 746 7.52 -27.34 -24.38
CA LYS A 746 7.72 -28.75 -24.81
C LYS A 746 6.99 -29.72 -23.89
N ASP A 747 6.05 -30.46 -24.45
CA ASP A 747 5.10 -31.40 -23.79
C ASP A 747 5.74 -32.68 -23.19
N GLU A 748 7.06 -32.84 -23.17
CA GLU A 748 7.70 -34.11 -22.78
C GLU A 748 8.05 -34.23 -21.28
N ASP A 749 8.17 -33.12 -20.53
CA ASP A 749 8.65 -33.10 -19.13
C ASP A 749 7.53 -32.90 -18.06
N GLY A 750 6.26 -33.10 -18.42
CA GLY A 750 5.12 -32.89 -17.50
C GLY A 750 5.21 -33.66 -16.17
N ASP A 751 5.83 -34.83 -16.17
CA ASP A 751 5.90 -35.71 -15.00
C ASP A 751 6.89 -35.22 -13.92
N GLU A 752 8.00 -34.58 -14.27
CA GLU A 752 9.04 -34.25 -13.29
C GLU A 752 8.61 -33.14 -12.33
N PHE A 753 8.00 -32.07 -12.86
CA PHE A 753 7.43 -30.99 -12.05
C PHE A 753 6.32 -31.52 -11.13
N ASN A 754 5.37 -32.28 -11.69
CA ASN A 754 4.26 -32.86 -10.93
C ASN A 754 4.77 -33.76 -9.80
N ASN A 755 5.81 -34.57 -10.07
CA ASN A 755 6.45 -35.42 -9.09
C ASN A 755 7.21 -34.62 -8.00
N ALA A 756 7.87 -33.52 -8.35
CA ALA A 756 8.57 -32.67 -7.38
C ALA A 756 7.59 -32.01 -6.40
N ILE A 757 6.49 -31.47 -6.91
CA ILE A 757 5.40 -30.90 -6.10
C ILE A 757 4.78 -31.99 -5.23
N ARG A 758 4.45 -33.17 -5.77
CA ARG A 758 3.92 -34.30 -4.98
C ARG A 758 4.86 -34.72 -3.85
N LYS A 759 6.16 -34.81 -4.12
CA LYS A 759 7.17 -35.10 -3.09
C LYS A 759 7.19 -34.04 -1.99
N LEU A 760 7.05 -32.76 -2.35
CA LEU A 760 6.96 -31.68 -1.38
C LEU A 760 5.70 -31.81 -0.49
N PHE A 761 4.52 -32.02 -1.09
CA PHE A 761 3.28 -32.22 -0.32
C PHE A 761 3.34 -33.50 0.54
N PHE A 762 3.97 -34.57 0.06
CA PHE A 762 4.23 -35.75 0.88
C PHE A 762 5.13 -35.43 2.07
N SER A 763 6.17 -34.61 1.90
CA SER A 763 7.00 -34.16 3.02
C SER A 763 6.23 -33.30 4.01
N PHE A 764 5.26 -32.49 3.53
CA PHE A 764 4.32 -31.82 4.42
C PHE A 764 3.47 -32.83 5.21
N ASN A 765 2.98 -33.92 4.60
CA ASN A 765 2.30 -34.99 5.35
C ASN A 765 3.18 -35.58 6.44
N VAL A 766 4.45 -35.91 6.12
CA VAL A 766 5.40 -36.45 7.10
C VAL A 766 5.68 -35.45 8.23
N LEU A 767 5.81 -34.15 7.92
CA LEU A 767 5.93 -33.10 8.93
C LEU A 767 4.71 -33.08 9.85
N MET A 768 3.52 -33.28 9.28
CA MET A 768 2.26 -33.29 10.01
C MET A 768 2.07 -34.52 10.89
N ASP A 769 2.62 -35.68 10.52
CA ASP A 769 2.58 -36.92 11.31
C ASP A 769 3.48 -36.90 12.57
N ARG A 770 4.34 -35.89 12.74
CA ARG A 770 5.24 -35.78 13.92
C ARG A 770 4.47 -35.56 15.25
N PRO A 771 5.05 -35.85 16.42
CA PRO A 771 4.44 -35.47 17.70
C PRO A 771 4.15 -33.96 17.78
N LEU A 772 3.00 -33.59 18.35
CA LEU A 772 2.54 -32.19 18.36
C LEU A 772 3.49 -31.29 19.16
N GLU A 773 4.03 -31.81 20.26
CA GLU A 773 4.95 -31.11 21.18
C GLU A 773 6.25 -30.61 20.53
N GLU A 774 6.68 -31.25 19.43
CA GLU A 774 7.97 -30.99 18.79
C GLU A 774 7.91 -29.92 17.67
N ALA A 775 6.72 -29.55 17.16
CA ALA A 775 6.62 -28.70 15.96
C ALA A 775 5.36 -27.81 15.84
N VAL A 776 4.68 -27.47 16.94
CA VAL A 776 3.42 -26.67 16.95
C VAL A 776 3.49 -25.43 16.04
N LYS A 777 4.56 -24.63 16.16
CA LYS A 777 4.75 -23.35 15.43
C LYS A 777 4.81 -23.55 13.92
N ILE A 778 5.54 -24.55 13.44
CA ILE A 778 5.69 -24.84 12.01
C ILE A 778 4.40 -25.46 11.47
N LYS A 779 3.79 -26.41 12.19
CA LYS A 779 2.52 -27.04 11.79
C LYS A 779 1.39 -26.02 11.66
N GLY A 780 1.28 -25.09 12.61
CA GLY A 780 0.32 -23.98 12.54
C GLY A 780 0.56 -23.05 11.35
N ALA A 781 1.82 -22.73 11.04
CA ALA A 781 2.17 -21.95 9.85
C ALA A 781 1.83 -22.69 8.55
N ALA A 782 2.13 -23.99 8.47
CA ALA A 782 1.80 -24.81 7.31
C ALA A 782 0.29 -24.82 7.06
N LEU A 783 -0.54 -25.06 8.08
CA LEU A 783 -2.01 -25.01 7.95
C LEU A 783 -2.53 -23.65 7.52
N LYS A 784 -1.89 -22.55 7.97
CA LYS A 784 -2.31 -21.19 7.61
C LYS A 784 -1.98 -20.82 6.17
N TYR A 785 -0.78 -21.17 5.69
CA TYR A 785 -0.27 -20.65 4.41
C TYR A 785 -0.35 -21.65 3.25
N LEU A 786 -0.31 -22.96 3.51
CA LEU A 786 -0.40 -23.99 2.45
C LEU A 786 -1.73 -23.97 1.67
N PRO A 787 -2.88 -23.57 2.24
CA PRO A 787 -4.09 -23.41 1.44
C PRO A 787 -4.02 -22.23 0.46
N THR A 788 -3.22 -21.20 0.74
CA THR A 788 -3.15 -19.97 -0.08
C THR A 788 -2.52 -20.18 -1.45
N ILE A 789 -1.75 -21.26 -1.63
CA ILE A 789 -1.04 -21.58 -2.87
C ILE A 789 -1.87 -22.46 -3.82
N ILE A 790 -3.01 -22.98 -3.38
CA ILE A 790 -3.81 -23.95 -4.17
C ILE A 790 -4.27 -23.34 -5.50
N ASN A 791 -4.71 -22.07 -5.48
CA ASN A 791 -5.15 -21.39 -6.70
C ASN A 791 -4.00 -21.16 -7.68
N ASP A 792 -2.80 -20.83 -7.20
CA ASP A 792 -1.63 -20.65 -8.05
C ASP A 792 -1.18 -22.00 -8.64
N VAL A 793 -1.22 -23.09 -7.86
CA VAL A 793 -0.88 -24.45 -8.30
C VAL A 793 -1.89 -24.98 -9.33
N LYS A 794 -3.19 -24.67 -9.18
CA LYS A 794 -4.25 -25.04 -10.15
C LYS A 794 -3.96 -24.55 -11.57
N LEU A 795 -3.18 -23.47 -11.74
CA LEU A 795 -2.84 -22.93 -13.07
C LEU A 795 -1.94 -23.84 -13.91
N VAL A 796 -1.21 -24.77 -13.29
CA VAL A 796 -0.16 -25.57 -13.96
C VAL A 796 -0.37 -27.08 -13.94
N PHE A 797 -1.42 -27.57 -13.26
CA PHE A 797 -1.76 -28.99 -13.14
C PHE A 797 -2.94 -29.41 -14.04
N ASP A 798 -2.85 -30.61 -14.61
CA ASP A 798 -3.98 -31.28 -15.27
C ASP A 798 -5.04 -31.72 -14.21
N PRO A 799 -6.36 -31.59 -14.51
CA PRO A 799 -7.44 -32.10 -13.67
C PRO A 799 -7.26 -33.51 -13.07
N VAL A 800 -6.65 -34.46 -13.80
CA VAL A 800 -6.44 -35.84 -13.29
C VAL A 800 -5.38 -35.89 -12.20
N GLU A 801 -4.31 -35.12 -12.37
CA GLU A 801 -3.18 -35.07 -11.45
C GLU A 801 -3.54 -34.29 -10.18
N LEU A 802 -4.47 -33.34 -10.30
CA LEU A 802 -5.04 -32.54 -9.20
C LEU A 802 -5.75 -33.41 -8.15
N ARG A 803 -6.52 -34.41 -8.58
CA ARG A 803 -7.22 -35.35 -7.69
C ARG A 803 -6.27 -36.13 -6.76
N LYS A 804 -5.07 -36.45 -7.25
CA LYS A 804 -4.06 -37.15 -6.42
C LYS A 804 -3.49 -36.22 -5.35
N LEU A 805 -3.37 -34.92 -5.64
CA LEU A 805 -2.89 -33.91 -4.69
C LEU A 805 -3.90 -33.67 -3.56
N GLU A 806 -5.20 -33.65 -3.89
CA GLU A 806 -6.29 -33.56 -2.91
C GLU A 806 -6.25 -34.71 -1.88
N THR A 807 -5.85 -35.91 -2.31
CA THR A 807 -5.71 -37.08 -1.42
C THR A 807 -4.62 -36.89 -0.36
N VAL A 808 -3.51 -36.26 -0.74
CA VAL A 808 -2.37 -35.99 0.15
C VAL A 808 -2.77 -34.97 1.21
N LEU A 809 -3.49 -33.91 0.81
CA LEU A 809 -4.08 -32.91 1.72
C LEU A 809 -5.07 -33.53 2.72
N LYS A 810 -5.88 -34.50 2.26
CA LYS A 810 -6.79 -35.27 3.12
C LYS A 810 -6.04 -36.04 4.21
N GLN A 811 -4.93 -36.72 3.89
CA GLN A 811 -4.16 -37.50 4.87
C GLN A 811 -3.55 -36.61 5.97
N CYS A 812 -3.00 -35.44 5.62
CA CYS A 812 -2.56 -34.42 6.59
C CYS A 812 -3.66 -34.12 7.62
N ARG A 813 -4.86 -33.85 7.11
CA ARG A 813 -6.01 -33.49 7.94
C ARG A 813 -6.40 -34.65 8.87
N ASP A 814 -6.44 -35.87 8.36
CA ASP A 814 -6.85 -37.05 9.14
C ASP A 814 -5.89 -37.35 10.31
N ALA A 815 -4.59 -37.05 10.18
CA ALA A 815 -3.60 -37.23 11.24
C ALA A 815 -3.60 -36.10 12.29
N LEU A 816 -3.75 -34.84 11.86
CA LEU A 816 -3.58 -33.67 12.73
C LEU A 816 -4.81 -33.29 13.50
N LEU A 817 -5.98 -33.40 12.86
CA LEU A 817 -7.20 -32.87 13.42
C LEU A 817 -7.51 -33.48 14.79
N PRO A 818 -7.33 -34.80 15.02
CA PRO A 818 -7.51 -35.37 16.36
C PRO A 818 -6.58 -34.75 17.42
N LEU A 819 -5.30 -34.53 17.10
CA LEU A 819 -4.33 -33.95 18.03
C LEU A 819 -4.67 -32.49 18.38
N LEU A 820 -5.06 -31.70 17.39
CA LEU A 820 -5.46 -30.31 17.59
C LEU A 820 -6.75 -30.21 18.42
N ILE A 821 -7.70 -31.14 18.19
CA ILE A 821 -8.93 -31.23 18.95
C ILE A 821 -8.66 -31.62 20.41
N ASP A 822 -7.77 -32.57 20.68
CA ASP A 822 -7.42 -32.96 22.04
C ASP A 822 -6.73 -31.81 22.80
N GLN A 823 -5.84 -31.06 22.15
CA GLN A 823 -5.22 -29.87 22.74
C GLN A 823 -6.26 -28.78 23.05
N LEU A 824 -7.15 -28.48 22.10
CA LEU A 824 -8.26 -27.54 22.30
C LEU A 824 -9.17 -27.99 23.44
N SER A 825 -9.46 -29.30 23.52
CA SER A 825 -10.28 -29.89 24.57
C SER A 825 -9.64 -29.71 25.95
N GLY A 826 -8.32 -29.83 26.07
CA GLY A 826 -7.60 -29.61 27.32
C GLY A 826 -7.53 -28.13 27.73
N GLN A 827 -7.33 -27.23 26.76
CA GLN A 827 -7.29 -25.78 27.03
C GLN A 827 -8.66 -25.23 27.43
N LEU A 828 -9.73 -25.71 26.80
CA LEU A 828 -11.12 -25.32 27.08
C LEU A 828 -11.77 -26.19 28.17
N ASP A 829 -10.96 -26.84 29.02
CA ASP A 829 -11.47 -27.60 30.16
C ASP A 829 -11.80 -26.70 31.34
N ASP A 830 -12.85 -27.04 32.08
CA ASP A 830 -13.38 -26.23 33.20
C ASP A 830 -12.34 -26.07 34.34
N ASN A 831 -11.31 -26.94 34.37
CA ASN A 831 -10.22 -26.93 35.35
C ASN A 831 -8.95 -26.18 34.89
N SER A 832 -8.96 -25.56 33.70
CA SER A 832 -7.82 -24.82 33.17
C SER A 832 -7.63 -23.49 33.91
N ASN A 833 -6.48 -23.30 34.56
CA ASN A 833 -6.24 -22.12 35.41
C ASN A 833 -6.11 -20.79 34.61
N LYS A 834 -5.80 -20.84 33.30
CA LYS A 834 -5.75 -19.68 32.37
C LYS A 834 -5.83 -20.14 30.89
N PRO A 835 -7.02 -20.36 30.31
CA PRO A 835 -7.14 -20.65 28.88
C PRO A 835 -6.72 -19.47 28.01
N ASP A 836 -5.91 -19.72 26.97
CA ASP A 836 -5.62 -18.74 25.93
C ASP A 836 -6.79 -18.69 24.93
N HIS A 837 -7.79 -17.86 25.25
CA HIS A 837 -9.00 -17.72 24.44
C HIS A 837 -8.74 -17.19 23.02
N GLU A 838 -7.69 -16.39 22.83
CA GLU A 838 -7.33 -15.87 21.50
C GLU A 838 -6.77 -17.00 20.63
N ALA A 839 -5.76 -17.71 21.12
CA ALA A 839 -5.16 -18.82 20.38
C ALA A 839 -6.17 -19.94 20.12
N CYS A 840 -7.01 -20.27 21.11
CA CYS A 840 -8.04 -21.31 20.96
C CYS A 840 -9.09 -20.94 19.91
N SER A 841 -9.61 -19.70 19.95
CA SER A 841 -10.62 -19.26 18.98
C SER A 841 -10.06 -19.14 17.56
N GLN A 842 -8.82 -18.68 17.40
CA GLN A 842 -8.15 -18.62 16.10
C GLN A 842 -7.89 -20.01 15.52
N LEU A 843 -7.35 -20.93 16.32
CA LEU A 843 -7.07 -22.30 15.89
C LEU A 843 -8.35 -23.02 15.46
N LEU A 844 -9.39 -22.96 16.28
CA LEU A 844 -10.68 -23.60 15.99
C LEU A 844 -11.35 -22.98 14.76
N SER A 845 -11.32 -21.66 14.62
CA SER A 845 -11.84 -20.95 13.44
C SER A 845 -11.18 -21.46 12.16
N ASN A 846 -9.84 -21.55 12.15
CA ASN A 846 -9.10 -22.01 10.98
C ASN A 846 -9.40 -23.47 10.62
N ILE A 847 -9.56 -24.34 11.64
CA ILE A 847 -9.95 -25.74 11.42
C ILE A 847 -11.32 -25.81 10.75
N LEU A 848 -12.32 -25.13 11.31
CA LEU A 848 -13.70 -25.16 10.82
C LEU A 848 -13.85 -24.53 9.44
N GLU A 849 -13.04 -23.51 9.13
CA GLU A 849 -13.00 -22.88 7.81
C GLU A 849 -12.46 -23.84 6.75
N VAL A 850 -11.36 -24.55 7.04
CA VAL A 850 -10.78 -25.54 6.11
C VAL A 850 -11.71 -26.71 5.87
N LEU A 851 -12.44 -27.17 6.90
CA LEU A 851 -13.39 -28.28 6.76
C LEU A 851 -14.65 -27.93 5.95
N ASP A 852 -14.96 -26.65 5.80
CA ASP A 852 -16.14 -26.17 5.07
C ASP A 852 -15.89 -26.02 3.56
N TRP A 853 -14.65 -26.16 3.11
CA TRP A 853 -14.31 -25.99 1.69
C TRP A 853 -14.91 -27.11 0.81
N LYS A 854 -15.39 -26.76 -0.38
CA LYS A 854 -16.03 -27.73 -1.30
C LYS A 854 -15.06 -28.82 -1.82
N ASP A 855 -13.75 -28.53 -1.84
CA ASP A 855 -12.72 -29.38 -2.49
C ASP A 855 -11.90 -30.26 -1.51
N VAL A 856 -12.21 -30.28 -0.20
CA VAL A 856 -11.39 -31.03 0.80
C VAL A 856 -11.78 -32.51 0.97
N GLY A 857 -12.73 -33.04 0.20
CA GLY A 857 -13.20 -34.43 0.32
C GLY A 857 -14.04 -34.69 1.58
N PRO A 858 -14.36 -35.97 1.91
CA PRO A 858 -15.31 -36.28 2.99
C PRO A 858 -14.84 -35.77 4.36
N THR A 859 -15.67 -34.96 5.02
CA THR A 859 -15.37 -34.30 6.32
C THR A 859 -16.21 -34.83 7.48
N ALA A 860 -17.19 -35.70 7.25
CA ALA A 860 -18.13 -36.16 8.27
C ALA A 860 -17.44 -36.69 9.54
N VAL A 861 -16.44 -37.56 9.42
CA VAL A 861 -15.70 -38.12 10.58
C VAL A 861 -14.98 -37.03 11.39
N HIS A 862 -14.47 -36.00 10.72
CA HIS A 862 -13.81 -34.85 11.35
C HIS A 862 -14.80 -34.02 12.15
N ILE A 863 -15.99 -33.75 11.57
CA ILE A 863 -17.07 -33.04 12.24
C ILE A 863 -17.58 -33.82 13.44
N GLN A 864 -17.71 -35.15 13.31
CA GLN A 864 -18.05 -36.02 14.42
C GLN A 864 -17.07 -35.86 15.59
N LEU A 865 -15.77 -35.90 15.33
CA LEU A 865 -14.75 -35.76 16.36
C LEU A 865 -14.75 -34.37 17.03
N ILE A 866 -14.90 -33.29 16.26
CA ILE A 866 -15.02 -31.92 16.78
C ILE A 866 -16.26 -31.81 17.67
N MET A 867 -17.39 -32.33 17.20
CA MET A 867 -18.65 -32.28 17.91
C MET A 867 -18.57 -33.04 19.24
N GLU A 868 -18.03 -34.27 19.26
CA GLU A 868 -17.91 -35.09 20.47
C GLU A 868 -17.00 -34.45 21.53
N ARG A 869 -15.91 -33.82 21.11
CA ARG A 869 -14.86 -33.33 22.02
C ARG A 869 -15.01 -31.86 22.42
N LEU A 870 -15.53 -31.02 21.53
CA LEU A 870 -15.48 -29.56 21.70
C LEU A 870 -16.84 -28.89 21.83
N LEU A 871 -17.94 -29.42 21.27
CA LEU A 871 -19.22 -28.69 21.22
C LEU A 871 -19.71 -28.26 22.61
N ARG A 872 -19.80 -29.17 23.58
CA ARG A 872 -20.24 -28.82 24.94
C ARG A 872 -19.27 -27.86 25.65
N ARG A 873 -17.95 -27.99 25.43
CA ARG A 873 -16.92 -27.12 26.01
C ARG A 873 -17.02 -25.69 25.47
N ILE A 874 -17.25 -25.55 24.16
CA ILE A 874 -17.48 -24.26 23.51
C ILE A 874 -18.77 -23.62 24.04
N ASN A 875 -19.86 -24.39 24.16
CA ASN A 875 -21.11 -23.89 24.74
C ASN A 875 -20.89 -23.34 26.15
N ARG A 876 -20.19 -24.08 27.02
CA ARG A 876 -19.85 -23.63 28.38
C ARG A 876 -18.94 -22.40 28.38
N THR A 877 -17.97 -22.34 27.49
CA THR A 877 -17.10 -21.17 27.31
C THR A 877 -17.92 -19.93 26.93
N VAL A 878 -18.87 -20.07 26.00
CA VAL A 878 -19.77 -18.97 25.59
C VAL A 878 -20.67 -18.53 26.74
N ILE A 879 -21.20 -19.47 27.53
CA ILE A 879 -22.04 -19.18 28.71
C ILE A 879 -21.24 -18.43 29.80
N GLY A 880 -19.98 -18.83 30.04
CA GLY A 880 -19.13 -18.24 31.07
C GLY A 880 -18.43 -16.93 30.68
N MET A 881 -18.40 -16.58 29.39
CA MET A 881 -17.67 -15.42 28.89
C MET A 881 -18.49 -14.12 28.99
N SER A 882 -17.85 -13.05 29.46
CA SER A 882 -18.47 -11.73 29.49
C SER A 882 -18.83 -11.24 28.07
N ARG A 883 -19.98 -10.58 27.94
CA ARG A 883 -20.41 -9.91 26.70
C ARG A 883 -19.44 -8.81 26.23
N GLN A 884 -18.60 -8.29 27.12
CA GLN A 884 -17.58 -7.28 26.80
C GLN A 884 -16.26 -7.90 26.32
N SER A 885 -16.12 -9.23 26.35
CA SER A 885 -14.94 -9.91 25.84
C SER A 885 -14.82 -9.70 24.33
N LEU A 886 -13.62 -9.35 23.85
CA LEU A 886 -13.37 -9.23 22.41
C LEU A 886 -13.49 -10.58 21.67
N HIS A 887 -13.41 -11.71 22.39
CA HIS A 887 -13.36 -13.04 21.79
C HIS A 887 -14.72 -13.76 21.72
N ILE A 888 -15.77 -13.23 22.36
CA ILE A 888 -17.08 -13.90 22.43
C ILE A 888 -17.70 -14.11 21.04
N GLY A 889 -17.55 -13.13 20.14
CA GLY A 889 -18.03 -13.23 18.75
C GLY A 889 -17.38 -14.37 17.97
N SER A 890 -16.07 -14.58 18.17
CA SER A 890 -15.31 -15.67 17.54
C SER A 890 -15.75 -17.05 18.03
N PHE A 891 -16.01 -17.21 19.33
CA PHE A 891 -16.53 -18.48 19.87
C PHE A 891 -17.96 -18.77 19.42
N VAL A 892 -18.84 -17.76 19.33
CA VAL A 892 -20.19 -17.92 18.78
C VAL A 892 -20.13 -18.29 17.29
N ALA A 893 -19.18 -17.74 16.53
CA ALA A 893 -18.98 -18.11 15.12
C ALA A 893 -18.51 -19.57 14.99
N CYS A 894 -17.56 -20.00 15.84
CA CYS A 894 -17.11 -21.40 15.90
C CYS A 894 -18.25 -22.37 16.24
N MET A 895 -19.03 -22.05 17.27
CA MET A 895 -20.20 -22.85 17.67
C MET A 895 -21.22 -22.96 16.53
N THR A 896 -21.52 -21.83 15.88
CA THR A 896 -22.45 -21.78 14.75
C THR A 896 -21.91 -22.58 13.55
N ALA A 897 -20.60 -22.52 13.29
CA ALA A 897 -19.96 -23.32 12.24
C ALA A 897 -20.06 -24.83 12.51
N ILE A 898 -19.82 -25.28 13.74
CA ILE A 898 -19.98 -26.69 14.14
C ILE A 898 -21.43 -27.15 13.88
N LEU A 899 -22.41 -26.40 14.38
CA LEU A 899 -23.83 -26.73 14.21
C LEU A 899 -24.27 -26.72 12.74
N ARG A 900 -23.70 -25.84 11.91
CA ARG A 900 -24.00 -25.79 10.47
C ARG A 900 -23.48 -27.02 9.74
N GLN A 901 -22.25 -27.44 10.05
CA GLN A 901 -21.56 -28.57 9.40
C GLN A 901 -22.06 -29.94 9.88
N MET A 902 -22.78 -30.01 11.01
CA MET A 902 -23.47 -31.22 11.45
C MET A 902 -24.66 -31.57 10.54
N ASP A 903 -24.74 -32.83 10.15
CA ASP A 903 -25.91 -33.44 9.48
C ASP A 903 -26.80 -34.19 10.50
N ASP A 904 -27.91 -34.75 10.02
CA ASP A 904 -28.87 -35.48 10.85
C ASP A 904 -28.24 -36.70 11.55
N PHE A 905 -27.24 -37.33 10.93
CA PHE A 905 -26.50 -38.42 11.57
C PHE A 905 -25.69 -37.91 12.77
N HIS A 906 -24.96 -36.80 12.61
CA HIS A 906 -24.19 -36.20 13.70
C HIS A 906 -25.08 -35.80 14.89
N TYR A 907 -26.25 -35.20 14.65
CA TYR A 907 -27.18 -34.85 15.72
C TYR A 907 -27.67 -36.08 16.50
N ASN A 908 -28.09 -37.13 15.79
CA ASN A 908 -28.53 -38.37 16.42
C ASN A 908 -27.40 -39.09 17.18
N HIS A 909 -26.22 -39.16 16.57
CA HIS A 909 -25.03 -39.76 17.18
C HIS A 909 -24.63 -39.03 18.45
N TYR A 910 -24.57 -37.69 18.42
CA TYR A 910 -24.22 -36.89 19.59
C TYR A 910 -25.13 -37.18 20.78
N ILE A 911 -26.45 -37.23 20.56
CA ILE A 911 -27.43 -37.54 21.61
C ILE A 911 -27.22 -38.95 22.16
N SER A 912 -26.80 -39.90 21.32
CA SER A 912 -26.50 -41.27 21.77
C SER A 912 -25.22 -41.39 22.62
N THR A 913 -24.31 -40.40 22.57
CA THR A 913 -23.07 -40.41 23.37
C THR A 913 -23.30 -40.11 24.86
N PHE A 914 -24.44 -39.52 25.21
CA PHE A 914 -24.78 -39.21 26.60
C PHE A 914 -25.17 -40.47 27.36
N LYS A 915 -24.52 -40.70 28.52
CA LYS A 915 -24.66 -41.94 29.29
C LYS A 915 -25.92 -41.96 30.14
N THR A 916 -26.34 -40.81 30.65
CA THR A 916 -27.50 -40.71 31.54
C THR A 916 -28.54 -39.76 30.98
N ARG A 917 -29.80 -40.01 31.39
CA ARG A 917 -30.92 -39.11 31.10
C ARG A 917 -30.67 -37.70 31.65
N GLN A 918 -30.00 -37.57 32.79
CA GLN A 918 -29.65 -36.28 33.38
C GLN A 918 -28.66 -35.50 32.51
N ASP A 919 -27.66 -36.17 31.93
CA ASP A 919 -26.68 -35.48 31.07
C ASP A 919 -27.35 -34.85 29.83
N ILE A 920 -28.39 -35.51 29.30
CA ILE A 920 -29.20 -35.00 28.18
C ILE A 920 -30.01 -33.78 28.63
N ILE A 921 -30.66 -33.84 29.80
CA ILE A 921 -31.42 -32.72 30.36
C ILE A 921 -30.49 -31.51 30.56
N ASP A 922 -29.33 -31.71 31.20
CA ASP A 922 -28.37 -30.65 31.48
C ASP A 922 -27.86 -30.03 30.19
N PHE A 923 -27.49 -30.84 29.20
CA PHE A 923 -27.04 -30.34 27.89
C PHE A 923 -28.13 -29.54 27.17
N LEU A 924 -29.38 -30.04 27.13
CA LEU A 924 -30.47 -29.34 26.47
C LEU A 924 -30.85 -28.06 27.21
N MET A 925 -30.81 -28.04 28.54
CA MET A 925 -30.99 -26.84 29.34
C MET A 925 -29.89 -25.81 29.09
N GLU A 926 -28.62 -26.20 29.18
CA GLU A 926 -27.45 -25.37 28.85
C GLU A 926 -27.63 -24.75 27.45
N THR A 927 -28.00 -25.57 26.47
CA THR A 927 -28.17 -25.16 25.06
C THR A 927 -29.35 -24.21 24.86
N PHE A 928 -30.53 -24.50 25.43
CA PHE A 928 -31.70 -23.64 25.25
C PHE A 928 -31.57 -22.30 25.98
N ILE A 929 -30.97 -22.29 27.18
CA ILE A 929 -30.70 -21.06 27.92
C ILE A 929 -29.69 -20.20 27.14
N MET A 930 -28.61 -20.81 26.64
CA MET A 930 -27.61 -20.13 25.82
C MET A 930 -28.23 -19.56 24.54
N PHE A 931 -29.00 -20.35 23.78
CA PHE A 931 -29.67 -19.85 22.57
C PHE A 931 -30.64 -18.72 22.88
N LYS A 932 -31.41 -18.83 23.96
CA LYS A 932 -32.35 -17.79 24.38
C LYS A 932 -31.60 -16.49 24.70
N ASP A 933 -30.46 -16.59 25.39
CA ASP A 933 -29.63 -15.44 25.73
C ASP A 933 -28.96 -14.81 24.49
N LEU A 934 -28.47 -15.62 23.55
CA LEU A 934 -27.85 -15.17 22.30
C LEU A 934 -28.84 -14.55 21.31
N ILE A 935 -30.09 -15.02 21.29
CA ILE A 935 -31.16 -14.47 20.45
C ILE A 935 -31.77 -13.24 21.13
N GLY A 936 -31.96 -13.28 22.46
CA GLY A 936 -32.51 -12.15 23.19
C GLY A 936 -31.61 -10.90 23.11
N LYS A 937 -30.29 -11.08 22.96
CA LYS A 937 -29.31 -10.01 22.75
C LYS A 937 -28.25 -10.45 21.76
N ASN A 938 -28.27 -9.85 20.56
CA ASN A 938 -27.28 -10.12 19.52
C ASN A 938 -25.84 -9.89 20.02
N VAL A 939 -24.97 -10.85 19.73
CA VAL A 939 -23.52 -10.74 19.98
C VAL A 939 -22.84 -9.91 18.90
N TYR A 940 -23.31 -10.02 17.66
CA TYR A 940 -22.85 -9.22 16.55
C TYR A 940 -23.61 -7.90 16.47
N ALA A 941 -23.05 -6.93 15.76
CA ALA A 941 -23.71 -5.64 15.54
C ALA A 941 -25.03 -5.83 14.77
N ASN A 942 -26.02 -4.96 15.01
CA ASN A 942 -27.35 -5.10 14.42
C ASN A 942 -27.35 -4.95 12.89
N ASP A 943 -26.39 -4.22 12.33
CA ASP A 943 -26.19 -4.05 10.90
C ASP A 943 -25.49 -5.25 10.24
N TRP A 944 -25.00 -6.22 11.02
CA TRP A 944 -24.49 -7.51 10.52
C TRP A 944 -25.64 -8.49 10.25
N MET A 945 -26.65 -8.02 9.52
CA MET A 945 -27.91 -8.73 9.30
C MET A 945 -27.69 -10.12 8.69
N VAL A 946 -26.74 -10.25 7.75
CA VAL A 946 -26.42 -11.54 7.11
C VAL A 946 -25.89 -12.54 8.15
N MET A 947 -24.94 -12.14 8.99
CA MET A 947 -24.40 -12.99 10.06
C MET A 947 -25.45 -13.33 11.12
N ASN A 948 -26.25 -12.35 11.57
CA ASN A 948 -27.31 -12.56 12.56
C ASN A 948 -28.40 -13.52 12.03
N MET A 949 -28.78 -13.38 10.76
CA MET A 949 -29.77 -14.25 10.12
C MET A 949 -29.22 -15.65 9.90
N MET A 950 -27.95 -15.77 9.53
CA MET A 950 -27.26 -17.05 9.42
C MET A 950 -27.20 -17.79 10.77
N GLN A 951 -26.78 -17.10 11.84
CA GLN A 951 -26.81 -17.65 13.20
C GLN A 951 -28.22 -18.13 13.58
N SER A 952 -29.24 -17.30 13.34
CA SER A 952 -30.64 -17.64 13.63
C SER A 952 -31.13 -18.86 12.85
N ARG A 953 -30.79 -18.97 11.55
CA ARG A 953 -31.14 -20.10 10.69
C ARG A 953 -30.50 -21.40 11.20
N VAL A 954 -29.22 -21.36 11.55
CA VAL A 954 -28.49 -22.53 12.08
C VAL A 954 -29.04 -22.94 13.44
N PHE A 955 -29.32 -21.98 14.32
CA PHE A 955 -29.89 -22.28 15.64
C PHE A 955 -31.30 -22.88 15.51
N LEU A 956 -32.13 -22.35 14.61
CA LEU A 956 -33.46 -22.90 14.35
C LEU A 956 -33.39 -24.34 13.85
N ARG A 957 -32.46 -24.64 12.93
CA ARG A 957 -32.20 -26.02 12.48
C ARG A 957 -31.80 -26.91 13.65
N ALA A 958 -30.86 -26.47 14.49
CA ALA A 958 -30.43 -27.22 15.67
C ALA A 958 -31.57 -27.44 16.69
N VAL A 959 -32.40 -26.42 16.94
CA VAL A 959 -33.56 -26.51 17.81
C VAL A 959 -34.56 -27.53 17.28
N ASN A 960 -34.85 -27.56 15.97
CA ASN A 960 -35.74 -28.55 15.38
C ASN A 960 -35.23 -29.99 15.56
N GLN A 961 -33.91 -30.20 15.47
CA GLN A 961 -33.29 -31.49 15.78
C GLN A 961 -33.48 -31.86 17.26
N PHE A 962 -33.22 -30.91 18.17
CA PHE A 962 -33.41 -31.12 19.61
C PHE A 962 -34.88 -31.28 20.02
N THR A 963 -35.84 -30.68 19.31
CA THR A 963 -37.27 -30.89 19.54
C THR A 963 -37.68 -32.34 19.25
N THR A 964 -37.07 -32.97 18.26
CA THR A 964 -37.28 -34.41 17.99
C THR A 964 -36.83 -35.27 19.18
N VAL A 965 -35.73 -34.87 19.84
CA VAL A 965 -35.24 -35.51 21.08
C VAL A 965 -36.21 -35.24 22.24
N LEU A 966 -36.68 -34.00 22.41
CA LEU A 966 -37.69 -33.63 23.43
C LEU A 966 -38.95 -34.48 23.32
N ASN A 967 -39.49 -34.60 22.11
CA ASN A 967 -40.68 -35.40 21.84
C ASN A 967 -40.46 -36.88 22.16
N ARG A 968 -39.30 -37.43 21.80
CA ARG A 968 -38.99 -38.85 21.97
C ARG A 968 -38.74 -39.25 23.42
N PHE A 969 -38.07 -38.41 24.21
CA PHE A 969 -37.57 -38.78 25.54
C PHE A 969 -38.31 -38.13 26.73
N PHE A 970 -39.03 -37.03 26.49
CA PHE A 970 -39.54 -36.14 27.56
C PHE A 970 -40.99 -35.68 27.39
N LEU A 971 -41.75 -36.21 26.42
CA LEU A 971 -43.16 -35.86 26.20
C LEU A 971 -44.14 -36.78 26.96
N ASP A 972 -43.76 -38.03 27.19
CA ASP A 972 -44.63 -39.02 27.82
C ASP A 972 -44.95 -38.66 29.29
N GLN A 973 -46.17 -38.97 29.75
CA GLN A 973 -46.71 -38.55 31.04
C GLN A 973 -45.89 -39.09 32.23
N ALA A 974 -45.26 -40.25 32.09
CA ALA A 974 -44.39 -40.83 33.11
C ALA A 974 -42.96 -40.23 33.14
N SER A 975 -42.62 -39.44 32.12
CA SER A 975 -41.24 -38.96 31.87
C SER A 975 -41.20 -37.48 31.49
N PHE A 976 -42.25 -36.72 31.84
CA PHE A 976 -42.40 -35.33 31.45
C PHE A 976 -41.47 -34.41 32.25
N GLU A 977 -40.63 -33.64 31.57
CA GLU A 977 -39.69 -32.70 32.19
C GLU A 977 -40.16 -31.24 32.01
N LEU A 978 -40.88 -30.73 33.01
CA LEU A 978 -41.56 -29.42 32.93
C LEU A 978 -40.58 -28.27 32.68
N GLN A 979 -39.44 -28.23 33.38
CA GLN A 979 -38.51 -27.11 33.27
C GLN A 979 -37.86 -27.05 31.88
N LEU A 980 -37.56 -28.20 31.30
CA LEU A 980 -36.95 -28.30 29.98
C LEU A 980 -37.91 -27.82 28.89
N TRP A 981 -39.18 -28.27 28.93
CA TRP A 981 -40.24 -27.79 28.04
C TRP A 981 -40.50 -26.30 28.20
N ASN A 982 -40.48 -25.79 29.44
CA ASN A 982 -40.66 -24.36 29.69
C ASN A 982 -39.53 -23.51 29.06
N ASN A 983 -38.26 -23.94 29.20
CA ASN A 983 -37.13 -23.28 28.55
C ASN A 983 -37.21 -23.35 27.03
N TYR A 984 -37.65 -24.47 26.47
CA TYR A 984 -37.91 -24.61 25.03
C TYR A 984 -38.98 -23.63 24.54
N PHE A 985 -40.13 -23.52 25.24
CA PHE A 985 -41.17 -22.56 24.84
C PHE A 985 -40.71 -21.12 24.97
N HIS A 986 -39.95 -20.77 26.01
CA HIS A 986 -39.34 -19.45 26.12
C HIS A 986 -38.35 -19.15 25.00
N LEU A 987 -37.58 -20.15 24.55
CA LEU A 987 -36.70 -20.03 23.39
C LEU A 987 -37.51 -19.84 22.09
N ALA A 988 -38.57 -20.64 21.88
CA ALA A 988 -39.44 -20.52 20.72
C ALA A 988 -40.11 -19.13 20.65
N VAL A 989 -40.58 -18.61 21.79
CA VAL A 989 -41.08 -17.24 21.89
C VAL A 989 -39.98 -16.24 21.53
N ALA A 990 -38.77 -16.39 22.07
CA ALA A 990 -37.65 -15.50 21.76
C ALA A 990 -37.35 -15.45 20.25
N PHE A 991 -37.39 -16.59 19.55
CA PHE A 991 -37.27 -16.64 18.09
C PHE A 991 -38.42 -15.92 17.37
N LEU A 992 -39.67 -16.15 17.78
CA LEU A 992 -40.84 -15.54 17.16
C LEU A 992 -40.90 -14.02 17.36
N THR A 993 -40.39 -13.54 18.49
CA THR A 993 -40.36 -12.11 18.84
C THR A 993 -39.08 -11.40 18.42
N HIS A 994 -38.12 -12.10 17.80
CA HIS A 994 -36.84 -11.52 17.44
C HIS A 994 -36.99 -10.46 16.34
N GLU A 995 -36.46 -9.26 16.56
CA GLU A 995 -36.63 -8.11 15.66
C GLU A 995 -36.11 -8.40 14.23
N SER A 996 -35.00 -9.12 14.10
CA SER A 996 -34.45 -9.48 12.78
C SER A 996 -35.33 -10.48 12.00
N LEU A 997 -36.27 -11.16 12.66
CA LEU A 997 -37.16 -12.15 12.04
C LEU A 997 -38.59 -11.58 11.80
N GLN A 998 -38.87 -10.35 12.25
CA GLN A 998 -40.14 -9.65 12.04
C GLN A 998 -40.14 -8.90 10.71
N LEU A 999 -40.33 -9.64 9.62
CA LEU A 999 -40.29 -9.11 8.25
C LEU A 999 -41.29 -7.96 8.00
N GLU A 1000 -42.39 -7.90 8.76
CA GLU A 1000 -43.39 -6.83 8.73
C GLU A 1000 -42.82 -5.45 9.10
N ASN A 1001 -41.77 -5.39 9.93
CA ASN A 1001 -41.16 -4.14 10.37
C ASN A 1001 -40.10 -3.61 9.38
N PHE A 1002 -39.75 -4.40 8.37
CA PHE A 1002 -38.80 -4.00 7.32
C PHE A 1002 -39.48 -3.26 6.16
N SER A 1003 -38.70 -2.39 5.52
CA SER A 1003 -39.09 -1.74 4.26
C SER A 1003 -39.41 -2.78 3.19
N GLN A 1004 -40.28 -2.44 2.24
CA GLN A 1004 -40.66 -3.36 1.16
C GLN A 1004 -39.42 -3.85 0.37
N ALA A 1005 -38.44 -2.98 0.15
CA ALA A 1005 -37.18 -3.33 -0.51
C ALA A 1005 -36.35 -4.35 0.29
N LYS A 1006 -36.20 -4.13 1.61
CA LYS A 1006 -35.46 -5.03 2.51
C LYS A 1006 -36.18 -6.37 2.66
N ARG A 1007 -37.52 -6.37 2.76
CA ARG A 1007 -38.36 -7.56 2.80
C ARG A 1007 -38.23 -8.40 1.52
N ASN A 1008 -38.27 -7.77 0.34
CA ASN A 1008 -38.11 -8.47 -0.94
C ASN A 1008 -36.71 -9.09 -1.06
N LYS A 1009 -35.64 -8.38 -0.66
CA LYS A 1009 -34.26 -8.93 -0.64
C LYS A 1009 -34.11 -10.13 0.31
N ILE A 1010 -34.72 -10.07 1.49
CA ILE A 1010 -34.68 -11.18 2.46
C ILE A 1010 -35.50 -12.37 1.95
N ASN A 1011 -36.69 -12.14 1.41
CA ASN A 1011 -37.54 -13.21 0.85
C ASN A 1011 -36.88 -13.90 -0.35
N HIS A 1012 -36.19 -13.16 -1.22
CA HIS A 1012 -35.45 -13.72 -2.35
C HIS A 1012 -34.27 -14.59 -1.92
N ARG A 1013 -33.60 -14.29 -0.79
CA ARG A 1013 -32.47 -15.09 -0.29
C ARG A 1013 -32.86 -16.25 0.61
N VAL A 1014 -33.89 -16.08 1.44
CA VAL A 1014 -34.28 -17.06 2.47
C VAL A 1014 -35.45 -17.94 2.01
N GLY A 1015 -36.14 -17.55 0.93
CA GLY A 1015 -37.22 -18.31 0.31
C GLY A 1015 -38.52 -18.41 1.12
N ARG A 1016 -38.49 -18.27 2.46
CA ARG A 1016 -39.66 -18.31 3.37
C ARG A 1016 -39.46 -17.51 4.66
N ASP A 1017 -40.58 -17.16 5.30
CA ASP A 1017 -40.60 -16.62 6.67
C ASP A 1017 -40.21 -17.72 7.68
N LEU A 1018 -39.04 -17.55 8.32
CA LEU A 1018 -38.48 -18.48 9.32
C LEU A 1018 -39.40 -18.70 10.53
N ARG A 1019 -40.36 -17.81 10.78
CA ARG A 1019 -41.36 -17.96 11.86
C ARG A 1019 -42.41 -19.04 11.55
N ARG A 1020 -42.66 -19.34 10.27
CA ARG A 1020 -43.56 -20.43 9.88
C ARG A 1020 -42.99 -21.80 10.24
N SER A 1021 -41.66 -21.92 10.31
CA SER A 1021 -40.97 -23.14 10.74
C SER A 1021 -40.73 -23.25 12.25
N SER A 1022 -40.82 -22.15 13.02
CA SER A 1022 -40.70 -22.17 14.48
C SER A 1022 -42.04 -22.30 15.22
N SER A 1023 -43.16 -22.27 14.48
CA SER A 1023 -44.49 -22.51 15.02
C SER A 1023 -44.65 -24.01 15.31
N PRO A 1024 -45.04 -24.43 16.53
CA PRO A 1024 -45.28 -25.84 16.80
C PRO A 1024 -46.43 -26.33 15.91
N THR A 1025 -46.16 -27.29 15.04
CA THR A 1025 -47.21 -28.01 14.31
C THR A 1025 -48.20 -28.57 15.34
N PRO A 1026 -49.49 -28.20 15.30
CA PRO A 1026 -50.48 -28.86 16.13
C PRO A 1026 -50.49 -30.34 15.76
N CYS A 1027 -50.49 -31.23 16.76
CA CYS A 1027 -50.61 -32.67 16.58
C CYS A 1027 -51.59 -32.99 15.45
N SER A 1028 -51.08 -33.49 14.33
CA SER A 1028 -51.91 -34.18 13.36
C SER A 1028 -52.57 -35.33 14.10
N LYS A 1029 -53.90 -35.27 14.23
CA LYS A 1029 -54.71 -36.42 14.58
C LYS A 1029 -54.23 -37.59 13.73
N GLN A 1030 -53.94 -38.71 14.38
CA GLN A 1030 -53.80 -39.99 13.71
C GLN A 1030 -55.09 -40.22 12.90
N ASP A 1031 -54.99 -40.11 11.58
CA ASP A 1031 -55.99 -40.75 10.72
C ASP A 1031 -55.79 -42.27 10.83
N PRO A 1032 -56.85 -43.06 11.02
CA PRO A 1032 -56.70 -44.49 11.21
C PRO A 1032 -56.32 -45.15 9.88
N SER A 1033 -55.34 -46.04 9.96
CA SER A 1033 -54.99 -47.03 8.93
C SER A 1033 -56.23 -47.77 8.40
N PRO A 1034 -56.39 -47.94 7.07
CA PRO A 1034 -57.48 -48.69 6.50
C PRO A 1034 -57.06 -50.14 6.33
N ASP A 1035 -57.67 -51.06 7.07
CA ASP A 1035 -57.84 -52.44 6.62
C ASP A 1035 -59.05 -53.07 7.30
N PHE A 1036 -59.76 -53.86 6.49
CA PHE A 1036 -60.83 -54.84 6.79
C PHE A 1036 -62.31 -54.57 6.39
N TYR A 1037 -62.68 -55.29 5.30
CA TYR A 1037 -63.98 -55.92 4.91
C TYR A 1037 -64.97 -55.16 3.97
N PRO A 1038 -65.80 -55.85 3.15
CA PRO A 1038 -65.43 -56.58 1.92
C PRO A 1038 -66.39 -56.34 0.70
N SER A 1039 -65.96 -56.80 -0.49
CA SER A 1039 -66.77 -57.29 -1.63
C SER A 1039 -67.88 -56.44 -2.30
N SER A 1040 -67.53 -55.92 -3.50
CA SER A 1040 -68.26 -56.05 -4.80
C SER A 1040 -69.55 -55.21 -5.07
N PRO A 1041 -70.02 -55.10 -6.34
CA PRO A 1041 -69.41 -54.40 -7.48
C PRO A 1041 -70.43 -53.47 -8.21
N ASN A 1042 -69.98 -52.56 -9.10
CA ASN A 1042 -70.57 -52.24 -10.42
C ASN A 1042 -70.37 -50.79 -10.89
N GLY A 1043 -69.81 -50.65 -12.10
CA GLY A 1043 -70.33 -49.72 -13.12
C GLY A 1043 -69.54 -48.42 -13.37
N PRO A 1044 -69.45 -47.93 -14.62
CA PRO A 1044 -68.19 -47.44 -15.17
C PRO A 1044 -68.11 -45.93 -15.48
N LEU A 1045 -66.86 -45.46 -15.58
CA LEU A 1045 -66.27 -44.44 -16.46
C LEU A 1045 -67.18 -43.48 -17.26
N LYS A 1046 -66.85 -42.18 -17.15
CA LYS A 1046 -66.84 -41.08 -18.16
C LYS A 1046 -66.63 -39.76 -17.39
N ASP A 1047 -65.79 -38.80 -17.72
CA ASP A 1047 -64.78 -38.55 -18.76
C ASP A 1047 -63.70 -37.68 -18.11
#